data_AF-A0AAD8NAA8-F1
#
_entry.id   AF-A0AAD8NAA8-F1
#
_cell.length_a   1.000
_cell.length_b   1.000
_cell.length_c   1.000
_cell.angle_alpha   90.00
_cell.angle_beta   90.00
_cell.angle_gamma   90.00
#
_symmetry.space_group_name_H-M   'P 1'
#
loop_
_entity.id
_entity.type
_entity.pdbx_description
1 polymer ?
#
loop_
_entity_poly.entity_id
_entity_poly.type
_entity_poly.pdbx_seq_one_letter_code
_entity_poly.pdbx_strand_id
1 'polypeptide(L)'
;MAPPAQSQRSPSPSQPSGKGEVSDLKMQLRQLAGSRAPGTDDSKRDLFKKVISYMTIGIDVSSVFSEMVMCSATSDIVLKKMCYLYVGNYAKYNPDLALLTINFLQRDCKDEDPMIRGLALRSLGSLRVPNLVEYLVGPLGAGLKDANSYVRMVAAVGVLKLYHISASTCLDADFPALLKHLMLNDPDAQVVANCLSALQEIWGVEASSSEEAAMEREALISKPIIYYLLNRIKEFSEWAQCTVLELVSKYAPPDSNEIFDIMNLLEDRLQHANGAVVLATIKLFLQLTLSMTDVHQQVYERIKAPLLTLVSSGSPEQSYAVLSHLHLLVMRAPMLFASDYKHLYCQYNEPFYVKKLKLEMLTAVANESNTYEIVTELCEYAANVDIPIARESIRAVGKIALEQYDVNAIVDRLLQFLEMEKDYVTAETLVLVKDLLRKYPQWSHDCIAVIGNISSNNVQEPKAKAALIWMLGEYAQDMQDAPYALEGLIDDWEDETSPEVRLHLLTAVMKCFFRRPPETQKALGSALAAGLSDMHQDVHDRALFYYRLLQHSVSVANSVVNPTKQAVSVFADTQSSEIKDRIFDEFNSLSVLYQKPCYMFTDKEHQGPFAFSEELGNLSIGVDDQRVEANDEDLLLSTTGKEESLSQQTQGALLVSLDQTEPAAAHAQQTNLVIDDIFGLGLSSPSPSPSPSPSPLLKLNAKAVLDPTSFQQKWRQLPVSTSQEGLISPQGVAAMTSAQTLVRHMQGHHIHCIASGGQAPNFKLFFFAQKAEEPSNFLVECVINLSTAKAQIKIKVEDENASQAFSNLFQSALSEFGMV
;
A
#
# COMPACT_ATOMS: atom_id res chain seq x y z
N MET A 1 2.78 -53.35 -47.64
CA MET A 1 1.74 -52.98 -46.66
C MET A 1 2.22 -53.40 -45.29
N ALA A 2 2.77 -52.47 -44.52
CA ALA A 2 3.23 -52.65 -43.14
C ALA A 2 3.20 -51.26 -42.47
N PRO A 3 2.63 -51.11 -41.26
CA PRO A 3 2.56 -49.81 -40.58
C PRO A 3 3.91 -49.46 -39.92
N PRO A 4 4.27 -48.16 -39.82
CA PRO A 4 5.46 -47.72 -39.10
C PRO A 4 5.27 -47.77 -37.57
N ALA A 5 6.38 -47.78 -36.84
CA ALA A 5 6.43 -48.00 -35.39
C ALA A 5 5.82 -46.87 -34.56
N GLN A 6 5.22 -47.23 -33.41
CA GLN A 6 4.78 -46.28 -32.39
C GLN A 6 5.98 -45.68 -31.65
N SER A 7 6.09 -44.36 -31.63
CA SER A 7 7.04 -43.63 -30.80
C SER A 7 6.51 -43.52 -29.37
N GLN A 8 7.35 -43.87 -28.39
CA GLN A 8 7.04 -43.64 -26.97
C GLN A 8 7.13 -42.14 -26.68
N ARG A 9 5.99 -41.50 -26.41
CA ARG A 9 5.96 -40.19 -25.72
C ARG A 9 5.99 -40.43 -24.21
N SER A 10 6.88 -39.73 -23.52
CA SER A 10 6.84 -39.56 -22.07
C SER A 10 5.54 -38.85 -21.66
N PRO A 11 4.92 -39.21 -20.53
CA PRO A 11 3.74 -38.51 -20.03
C PRO A 11 4.14 -37.17 -19.41
N SER A 12 3.52 -36.08 -19.88
CA SER A 12 3.49 -34.80 -19.16
C SER A 12 2.73 -34.95 -17.83
N PRO A 13 3.04 -34.16 -16.79
CA PRO A 13 2.38 -34.28 -15.49
C PRO A 13 0.97 -33.68 -15.52
N SER A 14 -0.02 -34.51 -15.85
CA SER A 14 -1.43 -34.22 -15.59
C SER A 14 -1.68 -34.07 -14.08
N GLN A 15 -2.39 -33.01 -13.67
CA GLN A 15 -2.74 -32.82 -12.24
C GLN A 15 -3.53 -34.03 -11.70
N PRO A 16 -3.13 -34.60 -10.55
CA PRO A 16 -3.79 -35.77 -9.98
C PRO A 16 -5.08 -35.41 -9.22
N SER A 17 -6.08 -36.29 -9.29
CA SER A 17 -7.26 -36.21 -8.43
C SER A 17 -6.88 -36.58 -6.99
N GLY A 18 -6.52 -35.56 -6.20
CA GLY A 18 -5.72 -35.71 -4.98
C GLY A 18 -6.25 -36.67 -3.90
N LYS A 19 -7.57 -36.93 -3.84
CA LYS A 19 -8.14 -37.77 -2.77
C LYS A 19 -7.77 -39.26 -2.90
N GLY A 20 -7.71 -39.81 -4.11
CA GLY A 20 -7.33 -41.22 -4.31
C GLY A 20 -5.84 -41.43 -4.05
N GLU A 21 -5.00 -40.58 -4.65
CA GLU A 21 -3.55 -40.74 -4.58
C GLU A 21 -2.95 -40.54 -3.18
N VAL A 22 -3.57 -39.71 -2.33
CA VAL A 22 -3.15 -39.57 -0.93
C VAL A 22 -3.46 -40.84 -0.13
N SER A 23 -4.55 -41.55 -0.42
CA SER A 23 -4.81 -42.88 0.18
C SER A 23 -3.85 -43.97 -0.32
N ASP A 24 -3.45 -43.93 -1.59
CA ASP A 24 -2.44 -44.84 -2.14
C ASP A 24 -1.05 -44.57 -1.53
N LEU A 25 -0.66 -43.30 -1.41
CA LEU A 25 0.57 -42.88 -0.72
C LEU A 25 0.59 -43.36 0.72
N LYS A 26 -0.52 -43.20 1.45
CA LYS A 26 -0.65 -43.70 2.83
C LYS A 26 -0.46 -45.22 2.89
N MET A 27 -1.04 -45.97 1.95
CA MET A 27 -0.88 -47.43 1.90
C MET A 27 0.57 -47.84 1.58
N GLN A 28 1.21 -47.19 0.60
CA GLN A 28 2.61 -47.46 0.22
C GLN A 28 3.59 -47.13 1.35
N LEU A 29 3.39 -46.00 2.04
CA LEU A 29 4.18 -45.64 3.21
C LEU A 29 3.96 -46.61 4.38
N ARG A 30 2.73 -47.07 4.60
CA ARG A 30 2.44 -48.08 5.62
C ARG A 30 3.05 -49.46 5.31
N GLN A 31 3.21 -49.82 4.04
CA GLN A 31 3.92 -51.04 3.62
C GLN A 31 5.44 -50.94 3.85
N LEU A 32 6.01 -49.73 3.73
CA LEU A 32 7.43 -49.48 4.00
C LEU A 32 7.74 -49.18 5.48
N ALA A 33 6.72 -48.82 6.26
CA ALA A 33 6.83 -48.58 7.70
C ALA A 33 7.23 -49.87 8.43
N GLY A 34 8.45 -49.89 8.98
CA GLY A 34 9.04 -51.04 9.68
C GLY A 34 9.85 -52.00 8.78
N SER A 35 9.83 -51.82 7.45
CA SER A 35 10.69 -52.60 6.56
C SER A 35 12.14 -52.13 6.62
N ARG A 36 13.07 -53.09 6.78
CA ARG A 36 14.53 -52.90 6.88
C ARG A 36 15.31 -53.57 5.75
N ALA A 37 14.66 -53.90 4.63
CA ALA A 37 15.35 -54.51 3.49
C ALA A 37 16.24 -53.48 2.77
N PRO A 38 17.40 -53.90 2.21
CA PRO A 38 18.26 -53.00 1.43
C PRO A 38 17.50 -52.43 0.21
N GLY A 39 17.68 -51.15 -0.07
CA GLY A 39 16.97 -50.40 -1.11
C GLY A 39 15.62 -49.79 -0.67
N THR A 40 15.09 -50.12 0.51
CA THR A 40 13.81 -49.54 0.98
C THR A 40 13.88 -48.05 1.28
N ASP A 41 15.05 -47.52 1.66
CA ASP A 41 15.20 -46.11 2.00
C ASP A 41 15.17 -45.19 0.77
N ASP A 42 15.61 -45.67 -0.40
CA ASP A 42 15.45 -44.94 -1.67
C ASP A 42 13.97 -44.88 -2.08
N SER A 43 13.22 -45.99 -1.92
CA SER A 43 11.77 -46.00 -2.14
C SER A 43 11.03 -45.06 -1.16
N LYS A 44 11.40 -45.04 0.12
CA LYS A 44 10.88 -44.05 1.09
C LYS A 44 11.20 -42.62 0.65
N ARG A 45 12.38 -42.38 0.10
CA ARG A 45 12.82 -41.05 -0.35
C ARG A 45 11.95 -40.53 -1.49
N ASP A 46 11.59 -41.37 -2.45
CA ASP A 46 10.74 -40.95 -3.56
C ASP A 46 9.27 -40.75 -3.14
N LEU A 47 8.76 -41.54 -2.19
CA LEU A 47 7.45 -41.27 -1.57
C LEU A 47 7.45 -39.98 -0.76
N PHE A 48 8.49 -39.71 0.03
CA PHE A 48 8.62 -38.46 0.80
C PHE A 48 8.69 -37.23 -0.13
N LYS A 49 9.41 -37.31 -1.25
CA LYS A 49 9.37 -36.28 -2.31
C LYS A 49 7.95 -36.09 -2.85
N LYS A 50 7.20 -37.17 -3.11
CA LYS A 50 5.82 -37.10 -3.62
C LYS A 50 4.87 -36.45 -2.60
N VAL A 51 4.98 -36.79 -1.32
CA VAL A 51 4.23 -36.14 -0.23
C VAL A 51 4.58 -34.65 -0.10
N ILE A 52 5.86 -34.28 -0.16
CA ILE A 52 6.30 -32.88 -0.09
C ILE A 52 5.88 -32.09 -1.35
N SER A 53 5.88 -32.72 -2.53
CA SER A 53 5.33 -32.13 -3.75
C SER A 53 3.85 -31.78 -3.57
N TYR A 54 3.04 -32.73 -3.05
CA TYR A 54 1.62 -32.51 -2.80
C TYR A 54 1.37 -31.44 -1.72
N MET A 55 2.19 -31.40 -0.67
CA MET A 55 2.20 -30.30 0.30
C MET A 55 2.55 -28.94 -0.33
N THR A 56 3.49 -28.91 -1.29
CA THR A 56 3.92 -27.68 -1.98
C THR A 56 2.85 -27.16 -2.96
N ILE A 57 2.07 -28.07 -3.54
CA ILE A 57 0.90 -27.77 -4.39
C ILE A 57 -0.32 -27.33 -3.56
N GLY A 58 -0.31 -27.55 -2.24
CA GLY A 58 -1.41 -27.23 -1.32
C GLY A 58 -2.47 -28.33 -1.16
N ILE A 59 -2.18 -29.56 -1.58
CA ILE A 59 -3.04 -30.73 -1.34
C ILE A 59 -2.86 -31.17 0.12
N ASP A 60 -3.97 -31.34 0.85
CA ASP A 60 -3.90 -31.82 2.23
C ASP A 60 -3.40 -33.28 2.30
N VAL A 61 -2.20 -33.43 2.88
CA VAL A 61 -1.54 -34.70 3.15
C VAL A 61 -1.47 -35.01 4.66
N SER A 62 -2.30 -34.34 5.49
CA SER A 62 -2.44 -34.57 6.93
C SER A 62 -2.72 -36.03 7.28
N SER A 63 -3.52 -36.72 6.46
CA SER A 63 -3.93 -38.11 6.69
C SER A 63 -2.75 -39.10 6.71
N VAL A 64 -1.57 -38.72 6.23
CA VAL A 64 -0.35 -39.53 6.11
C VAL A 64 0.60 -39.35 7.32
N PHE A 65 0.24 -38.49 8.29
CA PHE A 65 1.15 -38.03 9.34
C PHE A 65 1.74 -39.16 10.19
N SER A 66 0.89 -40.11 10.62
CA SER A 66 1.31 -41.29 11.38
C SER A 66 2.35 -42.13 10.64
N GLU A 67 2.12 -42.37 9.35
CA GLU A 67 2.98 -43.17 8.47
C GLU A 67 4.32 -42.46 8.19
N MET A 68 4.30 -41.13 8.00
CA MET A 68 5.53 -40.32 7.85
C MET A 68 6.43 -40.39 9.09
N VAL A 69 5.84 -40.30 10.29
CA VAL A 69 6.58 -40.40 11.57
C VAL A 69 7.10 -41.83 11.79
N MET A 70 6.32 -42.87 11.45
CA MET A 70 6.80 -44.26 11.55
C MET A 70 7.95 -44.57 10.58
N CYS A 71 7.95 -43.98 9.38
CA CYS A 71 9.01 -44.13 8.37
C CYS A 71 10.29 -43.32 8.68
N SER A 72 10.24 -42.40 9.65
CA SER A 72 11.37 -41.54 10.01
C SER A 72 12.40 -42.17 10.95
N ALA A 73 12.13 -43.39 11.46
CA ALA A 73 13.03 -44.18 12.28
C ALA A 73 14.18 -44.84 11.47
N THR A 74 14.89 -44.02 10.69
CA THR A 74 16.07 -44.39 9.86
C THR A 74 17.29 -43.56 10.28
N SER A 75 18.49 -43.94 9.82
CA SER A 75 19.71 -43.15 10.01
C SER A 75 20.01 -42.19 8.85
N ASP A 76 19.19 -42.17 7.79
CA ASP A 76 19.38 -41.26 6.66
C ASP A 76 18.93 -39.83 7.01
N ILE A 77 19.90 -38.93 7.11
CA ILE A 77 19.72 -37.49 7.33
C ILE A 77 18.76 -36.88 6.29
N VAL A 78 18.77 -37.36 5.05
CA VAL A 78 17.91 -36.84 3.96
C VAL A 78 16.44 -37.18 4.21
N LEU A 79 16.14 -38.41 4.65
CA LEU A 79 14.80 -38.80 5.06
C LEU A 79 14.34 -38.04 6.32
N LYS A 80 15.21 -37.90 7.33
CA LYS A 80 14.91 -37.11 8.54
C LYS A 80 14.58 -35.65 8.20
N LYS A 81 15.38 -34.98 7.36
CA LYS A 81 15.12 -33.61 6.88
C LYS A 81 13.74 -33.46 6.24
N MET A 82 13.37 -34.40 5.36
CA MET A 82 12.05 -34.40 4.71
C MET A 82 10.90 -34.65 5.70
N CYS A 83 11.04 -35.60 6.62
CA CYS A 83 10.05 -35.82 7.67
C CYS A 83 9.88 -34.58 8.57
N TYR A 84 10.98 -34.00 9.04
CA TYR A 84 10.92 -32.84 9.93
C TYR A 84 10.30 -31.60 9.26
N LEU A 85 10.54 -31.39 7.96
CA LEU A 85 9.88 -30.32 7.18
C LEU A 85 8.36 -30.54 7.15
N TYR A 86 7.92 -31.76 6.84
CA TYR A 86 6.51 -32.13 6.83
C TYR A 86 5.86 -31.96 8.21
N VAL A 87 6.49 -32.49 9.28
CA VAL A 87 6.01 -32.37 10.66
C VAL A 87 5.92 -30.89 11.06
N GLY A 88 6.95 -30.08 10.78
CA GLY A 88 6.97 -28.66 11.14
C GLY A 88 5.81 -27.85 10.53
N ASN A 89 5.32 -28.25 9.36
CA ASN A 89 4.16 -27.63 8.73
C ASN A 89 2.83 -28.14 9.35
N TYR A 90 2.69 -29.46 9.51
CA TYR A 90 1.42 -30.08 9.95
C TYR A 90 1.20 -30.11 11.47
N ALA A 91 2.24 -29.93 12.29
CA ALA A 91 2.15 -29.99 13.76
C ALA A 91 1.26 -28.90 14.37
N LYS A 92 1.19 -27.72 13.74
CA LYS A 92 0.27 -26.64 14.17
C LYS A 92 -1.20 -27.02 14.02
N TYR A 93 -1.53 -27.73 12.94
CA TYR A 93 -2.91 -28.15 12.63
C TYR A 93 -3.33 -29.39 13.41
N ASN A 94 -2.38 -30.24 13.83
CA ASN A 94 -2.65 -31.50 14.53
C ASN A 94 -1.73 -31.66 15.77
N PRO A 95 -1.98 -30.92 16.88
CA PRO A 95 -1.12 -30.96 18.06
C PRO A 95 -1.07 -32.33 18.74
N ASP A 96 -2.18 -33.08 18.73
CA ASP A 96 -2.25 -34.43 19.35
C ASP A 96 -1.37 -35.45 18.62
N LEU A 97 -1.23 -35.32 17.29
CA LEU A 97 -0.32 -36.15 16.51
C LEU A 97 1.14 -35.70 16.67
N ALA A 98 1.38 -34.40 16.88
CA ALA A 98 2.72 -33.87 17.14
C ALA A 98 3.34 -34.43 18.43
N LEU A 99 2.54 -34.76 19.46
CA LEU A 99 3.00 -35.48 20.67
C LEU A 99 3.75 -36.78 20.33
N LEU A 100 3.29 -37.53 19.32
CA LEU A 100 3.92 -38.76 18.88
C LEU A 100 5.34 -38.50 18.33
N THR A 101 5.54 -37.34 17.70
CA THR A 101 6.83 -36.93 17.12
C THR A 101 7.83 -36.43 18.16
N ILE A 102 7.39 -35.96 19.34
CA ILE A 102 8.30 -35.49 20.41
C ILE A 102 9.23 -36.61 20.86
N ASN A 103 8.70 -37.79 21.18
CA ASN A 103 9.50 -38.92 21.68
C ASN A 103 10.57 -39.34 20.65
N PHE A 104 10.25 -39.23 19.37
CA PHE A 104 11.18 -39.46 18.27
C PHE A 104 12.25 -38.35 18.18
N LEU A 105 11.85 -37.07 18.20
CA LEU A 105 12.76 -35.93 18.15
C LEU A 105 13.69 -35.86 19.37
N GLN A 106 13.20 -36.14 20.58
CA GLN A 106 13.99 -36.18 21.81
C GLN A 106 15.03 -37.30 21.80
N ARG A 107 14.73 -38.45 21.18
CA ARG A 107 15.70 -39.52 20.96
C ARG A 107 16.77 -39.08 19.96
N ASP A 108 16.36 -38.45 18.87
CA ASP A 108 17.27 -37.94 17.83
C ASP A 108 18.14 -36.77 18.34
N CYS A 109 17.68 -35.99 19.33
CA CYS A 109 18.50 -35.02 20.06
C CYS A 109 19.63 -35.65 20.88
N LYS A 110 19.66 -36.98 21.02
CA LYS A 110 20.68 -37.77 21.73
C LYS A 110 21.42 -38.75 20.79
N ASP A 111 21.30 -38.57 19.48
CA ASP A 111 22.00 -39.35 18.46
C ASP A 111 23.52 -39.11 18.52
N GLU A 112 24.33 -40.05 18.04
CA GLU A 112 25.79 -39.91 17.97
C GLU A 112 26.21 -38.84 16.96
N ASP A 113 25.44 -38.67 15.87
CA ASP A 113 25.73 -37.66 14.85
C ASP A 113 25.28 -36.25 15.30
N PRO A 114 26.18 -35.27 15.46
CA PRO A 114 25.83 -33.88 15.79
C PRO A 114 24.92 -33.22 14.75
N MET A 115 24.97 -33.65 13.48
CA MET A 115 24.08 -33.12 12.43
C MET A 115 22.63 -33.56 12.68
N ILE A 116 22.42 -34.80 13.11
CA ILE A 116 21.09 -35.30 13.51
C ILE A 116 20.64 -34.61 14.80
N ARG A 117 21.50 -34.52 15.84
CA ARG A 117 21.16 -33.83 17.11
C ARG A 117 20.70 -32.40 16.88
N GLY A 118 21.51 -31.61 16.18
CA GLY A 118 21.19 -30.20 15.92
C GLY A 118 19.97 -30.05 15.00
N LEU A 119 19.81 -30.90 13.99
CA LEU A 119 18.63 -30.85 13.13
C LEU A 119 17.34 -31.21 13.90
N ALA A 120 17.37 -32.24 14.75
CA ALA A 120 16.25 -32.61 15.61
C ALA A 120 15.88 -31.48 16.58
N LEU A 121 16.88 -30.86 17.21
CA LEU A 121 16.69 -29.74 18.14
C LEU A 121 16.09 -28.51 17.44
N ARG A 122 16.60 -28.18 16.24
CA ARG A 122 16.03 -27.10 15.38
C ARG A 122 14.56 -27.35 15.07
N SER A 123 14.21 -28.60 14.74
CA SER A 123 12.85 -28.98 14.38
C SER A 123 11.92 -28.98 15.60
N LEU A 124 12.35 -29.52 16.73
CA LEU A 124 11.60 -29.52 18.00
C LEU A 124 11.26 -28.08 18.44
N GLY A 125 12.23 -27.17 18.43
CA GLY A 125 12.01 -25.74 18.72
C GLY A 125 11.20 -24.99 17.65
N SER A 126 10.91 -25.60 16.50
CA SER A 126 10.11 -24.97 15.42
C SER A 126 8.66 -25.44 15.36
N LEU A 127 8.24 -26.41 16.20
CA LEU A 127 6.87 -26.92 16.22
C LEU A 127 5.84 -25.87 16.70
N ARG A 128 6.25 -24.91 17.55
CA ARG A 128 5.42 -23.80 18.08
C ARG A 128 4.09 -24.24 18.71
N VAL A 129 4.06 -25.38 19.41
CA VAL A 129 2.88 -25.84 20.17
C VAL A 129 3.10 -25.56 21.67
N PRO A 130 2.30 -24.69 22.31
CA PRO A 130 2.52 -24.29 23.72
C PRO A 130 2.56 -25.46 24.70
N ASN A 131 1.66 -26.44 24.53
CA ASN A 131 1.55 -27.63 25.38
C ASN A 131 2.80 -28.53 25.36
N LEU A 132 3.77 -28.27 24.48
CA LEU A 132 4.98 -29.09 24.30
C LEU A 132 6.25 -28.45 24.87
N VAL A 133 6.13 -27.26 25.47
CA VAL A 133 7.26 -26.45 25.98
C VAL A 133 8.12 -27.20 27.00
N GLU A 134 7.50 -27.92 27.97
CA GLU A 134 8.23 -28.67 28.99
C GLU A 134 9.19 -29.72 28.38
N TYR A 135 8.79 -30.34 27.26
CA TYR A 135 9.60 -31.34 26.55
C TYR A 135 10.78 -30.74 25.77
N LEU A 136 10.85 -29.42 25.61
CA LEU A 136 11.91 -28.71 24.91
C LEU A 136 13.04 -28.24 25.86
N VAL A 137 12.73 -27.94 27.13
CA VAL A 137 13.69 -27.43 28.13
C VAL A 137 14.89 -28.36 28.30
N GLY A 138 14.65 -29.66 28.56
CA GLY A 138 15.72 -30.65 28.75
C GLY A 138 16.67 -30.77 27.54
N PRO A 139 16.15 -31.00 26.32
CA PRO A 139 16.96 -31.01 25.09
C PRO A 139 17.73 -29.72 24.82
N LEU A 140 17.16 -28.53 25.07
CA LEU A 140 17.88 -27.26 24.92
C LEU A 140 19.04 -27.14 25.92
N GLY A 141 18.81 -27.42 27.19
CA GLY A 141 19.84 -27.37 28.23
C GLY A 141 21.00 -28.33 27.99
N ALA A 142 20.74 -29.48 27.36
CA ALA A 142 21.77 -30.40 26.88
C ALA A 142 22.48 -29.86 25.62
N GLY A 143 21.72 -29.34 24.64
CA GLY A 143 22.26 -28.80 23.38
C GLY A 143 23.18 -27.59 23.55
N LEU A 144 22.90 -26.72 24.53
CA LEU A 144 23.78 -25.59 24.91
C LEU A 144 25.13 -26.06 25.49
N LYS A 145 25.21 -27.30 25.99
CA LYS A 145 26.41 -27.90 26.58
C LYS A 145 27.04 -28.99 25.69
N ASP A 146 26.61 -29.10 24.43
CA ASP A 146 27.13 -30.09 23.48
C ASP A 146 28.58 -29.78 23.07
N ALA A 147 29.36 -30.83 22.80
CA ALA A 147 30.73 -30.69 22.33
C ALA A 147 30.85 -30.01 20.95
N ASN A 148 29.85 -30.18 20.08
CA ASN A 148 29.87 -29.66 18.71
C ASN A 148 29.23 -28.27 18.60
N SER A 149 29.92 -27.30 17.96
CA SER A 149 29.42 -25.93 17.82
C SER A 149 28.14 -25.83 16.99
N TYR A 150 27.91 -26.73 16.03
CA TYR A 150 26.66 -26.80 15.26
C TYR A 150 25.43 -27.01 16.17
N VAL A 151 25.55 -27.86 17.19
CA VAL A 151 24.44 -28.12 18.12
C VAL A 151 24.25 -26.93 19.06
N ARG A 152 25.35 -26.33 19.57
CA ARG A 152 25.28 -25.15 20.44
C ARG A 152 24.68 -23.93 19.74
N MET A 153 25.07 -23.63 18.50
CA MET A 153 24.53 -22.50 17.74
C MET A 153 23.04 -22.68 17.37
N VAL A 154 22.57 -23.92 17.20
CA VAL A 154 21.15 -24.23 17.03
C VAL A 154 20.41 -24.13 18.36
N ALA A 155 21.00 -24.60 19.47
CA ALA A 155 20.41 -24.51 20.80
C ALA A 155 20.21 -23.04 21.23
N ALA A 156 21.16 -22.14 20.92
CA ALA A 156 21.03 -20.71 21.18
C ALA A 156 19.80 -20.09 20.49
N VAL A 157 19.62 -20.34 19.19
CA VAL A 157 18.41 -19.91 18.45
C VAL A 157 17.16 -20.67 18.92
N GLY A 158 17.32 -21.88 19.44
CA GLY A 158 16.25 -22.67 20.06
C GLY A 158 15.72 -22.06 21.36
N VAL A 159 16.59 -21.47 22.19
CA VAL A 159 16.20 -20.70 23.38
C VAL A 159 15.39 -19.48 23.00
N LEU A 160 15.81 -18.73 21.98
CA LEU A 160 15.05 -17.58 21.47
C LEU A 160 13.64 -18.00 20.98
N LYS A 161 13.54 -19.11 20.25
CA LYS A 161 12.24 -19.68 19.85
C LYS A 161 11.39 -20.13 21.03
N LEU A 162 11.99 -20.70 22.07
CA LEU A 162 11.29 -21.04 23.31
C LEU A 162 10.73 -19.78 23.99
N TYR A 163 11.55 -18.71 24.09
CA TYR A 163 11.14 -17.43 24.67
C TYR A 163 9.90 -16.84 23.99
N HIS A 164 9.82 -16.86 22.65
CA HIS A 164 8.62 -16.43 21.91
C HIS A 164 7.37 -17.30 22.12
N ILE A 165 7.52 -18.54 22.60
CA ILE A 165 6.38 -19.44 22.89
C ILE A 165 5.97 -19.32 24.36
N SER A 166 6.95 -19.23 25.27
CA SER A 166 6.76 -19.10 26.72
C SER A 166 7.99 -18.42 27.33
N ALA A 167 7.86 -17.11 27.63
CA ALA A 167 8.90 -16.33 28.27
C ALA A 167 9.22 -16.86 29.68
N SER A 168 8.18 -17.14 30.49
CA SER A 168 8.35 -17.66 31.87
C SER A 168 9.21 -18.91 31.92
N THR A 169 8.91 -19.93 31.11
CA THR A 169 9.68 -21.18 31.10
C THR A 169 11.13 -20.99 30.63
N CYS A 170 11.42 -19.93 29.86
CA CYS A 170 12.78 -19.59 29.46
C CYS A 170 13.58 -18.99 30.62
N LEU A 171 12.93 -18.12 31.42
CA LEU A 171 13.50 -17.48 32.60
C LEU A 171 13.67 -18.47 33.76
N ASP A 172 12.63 -19.26 34.05
CA ASP A 172 12.62 -20.30 35.11
C ASP A 172 13.73 -21.37 34.93
N ALA A 173 14.26 -21.51 33.71
CA ALA A 173 15.31 -22.45 33.36
C ALA A 173 16.74 -21.84 33.31
N ASP A 174 16.90 -20.57 33.70
CA ASP A 174 18.17 -19.82 33.68
C ASP A 174 18.90 -19.80 32.32
N PHE A 175 18.16 -19.97 31.21
CA PHE A 175 18.78 -19.98 29.87
C PHE A 175 19.50 -18.67 29.50
N PRO A 176 19.02 -17.45 29.85
CA PRO A 176 19.77 -16.22 29.57
C PRO A 176 21.17 -16.20 30.22
N ALA A 177 21.30 -16.68 31.46
CA ALA A 177 22.59 -16.77 32.14
C ALA A 177 23.54 -17.76 31.44
N LEU A 178 23.02 -18.91 30.97
CA LEU A 178 23.79 -19.89 30.22
C LEU A 178 24.22 -19.36 28.83
N LEU A 179 23.36 -18.60 28.15
CA LEU A 179 23.71 -17.91 26.90
C LEU A 179 24.80 -16.85 27.12
N LYS A 180 24.72 -16.05 28.20
CA LYS A 180 25.74 -15.06 28.58
C LYS A 180 27.10 -15.72 28.81
N HIS A 181 27.11 -16.86 29.51
CA HIS A 181 28.33 -17.64 29.73
C HIS A 181 28.93 -18.17 28.41
N LEU A 182 28.10 -18.70 27.50
CA LEU A 182 28.58 -19.16 26.19
C LEU A 182 29.11 -18.02 25.33
N MET A 183 28.44 -16.86 25.29
CA MET A 183 28.85 -15.70 24.51
C MET A 183 30.28 -15.22 24.85
N LEU A 184 30.72 -15.34 26.11
CA LEU A 184 32.05 -14.92 26.57
C LEU A 184 33.12 -16.00 26.40
N ASN A 185 32.74 -17.27 26.53
CA ASN A 185 33.69 -18.39 26.67
C ASN A 185 33.77 -19.33 25.45
N ASP A 186 32.87 -19.23 24.46
CA ASP A 186 32.88 -20.13 23.30
C ASP A 186 33.95 -19.74 22.26
N PRO A 187 34.76 -20.70 21.78
CA PRO A 187 35.71 -20.44 20.69
C PRO A 187 35.02 -20.15 19.35
N ASP A 188 33.80 -20.62 19.10
CA ASP A 188 33.13 -20.51 17.80
C ASP A 188 32.36 -19.17 17.66
N ALA A 189 32.78 -18.33 16.71
CA ALA A 189 32.20 -17.01 16.48
C ALA A 189 30.71 -17.07 16.06
N GLN A 190 30.23 -18.14 15.42
CA GLN A 190 28.80 -18.27 15.08
C GLN A 190 27.95 -18.61 16.31
N VAL A 191 28.48 -19.41 17.24
CA VAL A 191 27.82 -19.65 18.53
C VAL A 191 27.70 -18.33 19.31
N VAL A 192 28.79 -17.56 19.41
CA VAL A 192 28.80 -16.24 20.07
C VAL A 192 27.80 -15.28 19.42
N ALA A 193 27.75 -15.22 18.09
CA ALA A 193 26.81 -14.35 17.36
C ALA A 193 25.33 -14.72 17.62
N ASN A 194 24.99 -16.01 17.57
CA ASN A 194 23.63 -16.47 17.83
C ASN A 194 23.24 -16.27 19.30
N CYS A 195 24.17 -16.44 20.24
CA CYS A 195 23.94 -16.11 21.65
C CYS A 195 23.71 -14.61 21.82
N LEU A 196 24.52 -13.75 21.19
CA LEU A 196 24.35 -12.29 21.25
C LEU A 196 22.99 -11.86 20.69
N SER A 197 22.60 -12.36 19.51
CA SER A 197 21.30 -12.04 18.89
C SER A 197 20.13 -12.48 19.79
N ALA A 198 20.18 -13.69 20.36
CA ALA A 198 19.15 -14.17 21.29
C ALA A 198 19.07 -13.31 22.56
N LEU A 199 20.21 -12.94 23.14
CA LEU A 199 20.28 -12.10 24.35
C LEU A 199 19.80 -10.67 24.10
N GLN A 200 20.16 -10.07 22.97
CA GLN A 200 19.70 -8.73 22.57
C GLN A 200 18.16 -8.67 22.45
N GLU A 201 17.53 -9.72 21.92
CA GLU A 201 16.07 -9.77 21.76
C GLU A 201 15.35 -10.08 23.07
N ILE A 202 15.82 -11.07 23.84
CA ILE A 202 15.27 -11.41 25.17
C ILE A 202 15.32 -10.20 26.11
N TRP A 203 16.50 -9.62 26.33
CA TRP A 203 16.64 -8.45 27.20
C TRP A 203 16.13 -7.15 26.55
N GLY A 204 15.97 -7.11 25.23
CA GLY A 204 15.31 -6.02 24.52
C GLY A 204 13.84 -5.88 24.95
N VAL A 205 13.14 -7.01 25.07
CA VAL A 205 11.73 -7.08 25.50
C VAL A 205 11.62 -7.00 27.04
N GLU A 206 12.37 -7.83 27.78
CA GLU A 206 12.26 -7.90 29.25
C GLU A 206 12.73 -6.63 29.98
N ALA A 207 13.57 -5.78 29.38
CA ALA A 207 13.97 -4.50 29.98
C ALA A 207 12.79 -3.52 30.18
N SER A 208 11.62 -3.77 29.58
CA SER A 208 10.38 -3.04 29.86
C SER A 208 9.58 -3.59 31.06
N SER A 209 9.94 -4.78 31.54
CA SER A 209 9.20 -5.59 32.52
C SER A 209 9.95 -5.72 33.85
N SER A 210 11.28 -5.85 33.82
CA SER A 210 12.13 -6.05 35.01
C SER A 210 13.37 -5.14 35.03
N GLU A 211 13.63 -4.51 36.18
CA GLU A 211 14.86 -3.73 36.43
C GLU A 211 16.12 -4.60 36.36
N GLU A 212 16.04 -5.88 36.75
CA GLU A 212 17.16 -6.82 36.70
C GLU A 212 17.56 -7.12 35.25
N ALA A 213 16.57 -7.25 34.35
CA ALA A 213 16.79 -7.41 32.92
C ALA A 213 17.37 -6.15 32.27
N ALA A 214 17.02 -4.96 32.78
CA ALA A 214 17.63 -3.70 32.36
C ALA A 214 19.12 -3.62 32.77
N MET A 215 19.47 -4.00 33.99
CA MET A 215 20.89 -4.07 34.42
C MET A 215 21.70 -5.08 33.60
N GLU A 216 21.12 -6.24 33.28
CA GLU A 216 21.77 -7.25 32.43
C GLU A 216 21.97 -6.77 30.97
N ARG A 217 21.02 -5.99 30.45
CA ARG A 217 21.16 -5.30 29.16
C ARG A 217 22.28 -4.25 29.18
N GLU A 218 22.39 -3.45 30.24
CA GLU A 218 23.51 -2.53 30.43
C GLU A 218 24.85 -3.26 30.56
N ALA A 219 24.86 -4.43 31.21
CA ALA A 219 26.04 -5.27 31.31
C ALA A 219 26.54 -5.78 29.94
N LEU A 220 25.66 -6.07 28.97
CA LEU A 220 26.08 -6.34 27.58
C LEU A 220 26.78 -5.16 26.91
N ILE A 221 26.34 -3.94 27.22
CA ILE A 221 26.85 -2.69 26.65
C ILE A 221 28.15 -2.26 27.38
N SER A 222 28.68 -3.09 28.29
CA SER A 222 29.91 -2.80 29.01
C SER A 222 31.17 -2.89 28.12
N LYS A 223 32.12 -1.98 28.37
CA LYS A 223 33.42 -1.89 27.70
C LYS A 223 34.14 -3.23 27.51
N PRO A 224 34.24 -4.14 28.51
CA PRO A 224 34.96 -5.41 28.33
C PRO A 224 34.33 -6.32 27.27
N ILE A 225 33.00 -6.37 27.19
CA ILE A 225 32.28 -7.22 26.23
C ILE A 225 32.39 -6.64 24.82
N ILE A 226 32.25 -5.32 24.69
CA ILE A 226 32.40 -4.62 23.42
C ILE A 226 33.80 -4.78 22.85
N TYR A 227 34.85 -4.57 23.65
CA TYR A 227 36.23 -4.77 23.20
C TYR A 227 36.53 -6.23 22.87
N TYR A 228 35.94 -7.20 23.59
CA TYR A 228 36.04 -8.62 23.25
C TYR A 228 35.44 -8.92 21.86
N LEU A 229 34.23 -8.44 21.59
CA LEU A 229 33.54 -8.64 20.30
C LEU A 229 34.24 -7.90 19.15
N LEU A 230 34.67 -6.66 19.38
CA LEU A 230 35.39 -5.84 18.38
C LEU A 230 36.75 -6.44 18.01
N ASN A 231 37.55 -6.90 18.98
CA ASN A 231 38.83 -7.57 18.68
C ASN A 231 38.64 -8.86 17.86
N ARG A 232 37.50 -9.56 18.04
CA ARG A 232 37.12 -10.75 17.28
C ARG A 232 36.38 -10.43 15.98
N ILE A 233 36.14 -9.16 15.61
CA ILE A 233 35.25 -8.79 14.48
C ILE A 233 35.68 -9.34 13.10
N LYS A 234 36.94 -9.75 12.96
CA LYS A 234 37.46 -10.40 11.74
C LYS A 234 37.11 -11.89 11.63
N GLU A 235 36.69 -12.54 12.72
CA GLU A 235 36.29 -13.96 12.78
C GLU A 235 34.79 -14.18 12.50
N PHE A 236 33.97 -13.16 12.72
CA PHE A 236 32.52 -13.24 12.53
C PHE A 236 32.11 -13.21 11.06
N SER A 237 31.00 -13.89 10.73
CA SER A 237 30.34 -13.76 9.43
C SER A 237 29.77 -12.36 9.22
N GLU A 238 29.53 -11.96 7.97
CA GLU A 238 29.04 -10.62 7.60
C GLU A 238 27.76 -10.23 8.36
N TRP A 239 26.82 -11.17 8.49
CA TRP A 239 25.57 -10.99 9.24
C TRP A 239 25.83 -10.77 10.74
N ALA A 240 26.74 -11.54 11.33
CA ALA A 240 27.13 -11.40 12.73
C ALA A 240 27.89 -10.09 12.98
N GLN A 241 28.73 -9.65 12.05
CA GLN A 241 29.39 -8.34 12.13
C GLN A 241 28.35 -7.21 12.19
N CYS A 242 27.26 -7.28 11.41
CA CYS A 242 26.17 -6.30 11.49
C CYS A 242 25.52 -6.29 12.89
N THR A 243 25.22 -7.46 13.47
CA THR A 243 24.63 -7.59 14.82
C THR A 243 25.56 -7.03 15.92
N VAL A 244 26.88 -7.27 15.79
CA VAL A 244 27.89 -6.70 16.69
C VAL A 244 27.97 -5.19 16.53
N LEU A 245 28.05 -4.65 15.31
CA LEU A 245 28.08 -3.21 15.06
C LEU A 245 26.82 -2.50 15.59
N GLU A 246 25.65 -3.15 15.51
CA GLU A 246 24.43 -2.61 16.12
C GLU A 246 24.50 -2.57 17.65
N LEU A 247 25.11 -3.57 18.31
CA LEU A 247 25.40 -3.51 19.75
C LEU A 247 26.31 -2.31 20.08
N VAL A 248 27.40 -2.16 19.31
CA VAL A 248 28.39 -1.09 19.54
C VAL A 248 27.77 0.29 19.29
N SER A 249 26.80 0.43 18.38
CA SER A 249 26.04 1.68 18.20
C SER A 249 25.20 2.09 19.43
N LYS A 250 24.92 1.16 20.35
CA LYS A 250 24.20 1.43 21.61
C LYS A 250 25.15 1.81 22.76
N TYR A 251 26.46 1.80 22.53
CA TYR A 251 27.49 2.18 23.50
C TYR A 251 27.94 3.62 23.28
N ALA A 252 27.86 4.42 24.35
CA ALA A 252 28.41 5.77 24.39
C ALA A 252 29.76 5.74 25.14
N PRO A 253 30.91 5.71 24.44
CA PRO A 253 32.22 5.79 25.10
C PRO A 253 32.40 7.15 25.80
N PRO A 254 32.92 7.18 27.04
CA PRO A 254 33.11 8.42 27.79
C PRO A 254 34.34 9.23 27.33
N ASP A 255 35.37 8.56 26.79
CA ASP A 255 36.65 9.15 26.44
C ASP A 255 36.81 9.31 24.92
N SER A 256 37.23 10.49 24.44
CA SER A 256 37.50 10.72 23.01
C SER A 256 38.59 9.82 22.43
N ASN A 257 39.56 9.39 23.25
CA ASN A 257 40.59 8.43 22.83
C ASN A 257 39.98 7.06 22.49
N GLU A 258 38.95 6.64 23.23
CA GLU A 258 38.25 5.36 23.02
C GLU A 258 37.49 5.37 21.69
N ILE A 259 36.90 6.52 21.32
CA ILE A 259 36.28 6.74 20.01
C ILE A 259 37.30 6.52 18.89
N PHE A 260 38.49 7.13 18.98
CA PHE A 260 39.53 6.96 17.97
C PHE A 260 40.03 5.51 17.87
N ASP A 261 40.20 4.80 18.99
CA ASP A 261 40.60 3.39 18.98
C ASP A 261 39.55 2.50 18.25
N ILE A 262 38.26 2.71 18.53
CA ILE A 262 37.15 1.98 17.89
C ILE A 262 37.08 2.31 16.39
N MET A 263 37.22 3.59 16.01
CA MET A 263 37.21 4.01 14.60
C MET A 263 38.39 3.42 13.82
N ASN A 264 39.61 3.49 14.37
CA ASN A 264 40.81 2.94 13.72
C ASN A 264 40.72 1.42 13.51
N LEU A 265 40.11 0.68 14.44
CA LEU A 265 39.89 -0.76 14.32
C LEU A 265 38.87 -1.12 13.23
N LEU A 266 37.91 -0.22 12.95
CA LEU A 266 36.79 -0.44 12.03
C LEU A 266 36.95 0.23 10.66
N GLU A 267 38.01 1.02 10.42
CA GLU A 267 38.30 1.64 9.12
C GLU A 267 38.36 0.58 7.99
N ASP A 268 38.97 -0.59 8.26
CA ASP A 268 38.99 -1.77 7.37
C ASP A 268 37.59 -2.25 6.93
N ARG A 269 36.52 -1.90 7.66
CA ARG A 269 35.14 -2.34 7.40
C ARG A 269 34.40 -1.43 6.43
N LEU A 270 34.88 -0.20 6.21
CA LEU A 270 34.33 0.69 5.17
C LEU A 270 34.60 0.18 3.75
N GLN A 271 35.62 -0.67 3.56
CA GLN A 271 35.97 -1.28 2.26
C GLN A 271 35.40 -2.70 2.08
N HIS A 272 34.44 -3.10 2.92
CA HIS A 272 33.87 -4.44 2.88
C HIS A 272 32.92 -4.64 1.68
N ALA A 273 32.92 -5.83 1.07
CA ALA A 273 32.11 -6.12 -0.11
C ALA A 273 30.59 -6.08 0.15
N ASN A 274 30.17 -6.54 1.33
CA ASN A 274 28.77 -6.46 1.75
C ASN A 274 28.42 -5.06 2.28
N GLY A 275 27.56 -4.34 1.55
CA GLY A 275 27.10 -2.99 1.88
C GLY A 275 26.37 -2.85 3.22
N ALA A 276 25.80 -3.93 3.78
CA ALA A 276 25.17 -3.89 5.11
C ALA A 276 26.21 -3.64 6.23
N VAL A 277 27.40 -4.26 6.10
CA VAL A 277 28.52 -4.06 7.04
C VAL A 277 29.05 -2.63 6.93
N VAL A 278 29.14 -2.10 5.70
CA VAL A 278 29.58 -0.72 5.43
C VAL A 278 28.58 0.28 6.01
N LEU A 279 27.28 0.13 5.75
CA LEU A 279 26.23 1.01 6.31
C LEU A 279 26.15 0.95 7.84
N ALA A 280 26.33 -0.23 8.45
CA ALA A 280 26.41 -0.37 9.91
C ALA A 280 27.65 0.32 10.49
N THR A 281 28.79 0.24 9.81
CA THR A 281 30.03 0.96 10.21
C THR A 281 29.85 2.47 10.06
N ILE A 282 29.22 2.92 8.97
CA ILE A 282 28.86 4.34 8.74
C ILE A 282 27.94 4.86 9.85
N LYS A 283 26.89 4.11 10.21
CA LYS A 283 26.00 4.47 11.33
C LYS A 283 26.80 4.76 12.59
N LEU A 284 27.68 3.82 12.96
CA LEU A 284 28.51 3.93 14.15
C LEU A 284 29.44 5.15 14.08
N PHE A 285 30.11 5.38 12.94
CA PHE A 285 31.03 6.52 12.77
C PHE A 285 30.30 7.86 12.85
N LEU A 286 29.13 7.98 12.23
CA LEU A 286 28.30 9.20 12.31
C LEU A 286 27.85 9.45 13.74
N GLN A 287 27.35 8.43 14.44
CA GLN A 287 26.84 8.55 15.81
C GLN A 287 27.95 8.87 16.83
N LEU A 288 29.11 8.21 16.74
CA LEU A 288 30.26 8.48 17.62
C LEU A 288 30.85 9.88 17.45
N THR A 289 30.72 10.49 16.27
CA THR A 289 31.32 11.80 15.96
C THR A 289 30.35 12.98 16.09
N LEU A 290 29.08 12.75 16.47
CA LEU A 290 28.08 13.82 16.69
C LEU A 290 28.56 14.95 17.62
N SER A 291 29.39 14.64 18.61
CA SER A 291 29.95 15.61 19.57
C SER A 291 31.22 16.33 19.09
N MET A 292 31.79 15.94 17.94
CA MET A 292 33.11 16.37 17.47
C MET A 292 33.04 16.89 16.03
N THR A 293 32.66 18.16 15.85
CA THR A 293 32.41 18.81 14.53
C THR A 293 33.50 18.54 13.49
N ASP A 294 34.75 18.73 13.86
CA ASP A 294 35.88 18.69 12.92
C ASP A 294 36.18 17.26 12.45
N VAL A 295 35.99 16.28 13.34
CA VAL A 295 36.13 14.85 13.04
C VAL A 295 34.92 14.37 12.25
N HIS A 296 33.72 14.85 12.57
CA HIS A 296 32.48 14.54 11.86
C HIS A 296 32.57 14.93 10.38
N GLN A 297 33.10 16.12 10.06
CA GLN A 297 33.34 16.54 8.67
C GLN A 297 34.33 15.62 7.94
N GLN A 298 35.43 15.23 8.58
CA GLN A 298 36.39 14.28 8.00
C GLN A 298 35.75 12.90 7.76
N VAL A 299 34.87 12.45 8.66
CA VAL A 299 34.09 11.22 8.49
C VAL A 299 33.17 11.32 7.27
N TYR A 300 32.45 12.42 7.07
CA TYR A 300 31.68 12.65 5.83
C TYR A 300 32.54 12.54 4.56
N GLU A 301 33.76 13.08 4.56
CA GLU A 301 34.68 12.99 3.42
C GLU A 301 35.15 11.56 3.15
N ARG A 302 35.49 10.78 4.19
CA ARG A 302 35.91 9.38 4.06
C ARG A 302 34.79 8.46 3.58
N ILE A 303 33.53 8.75 3.96
CA ILE A 303 32.37 7.91 3.64
C ILE A 303 31.94 8.00 2.17
N LYS A 304 32.27 9.09 1.45
CA LYS A 304 31.83 9.31 0.06
C LYS A 304 32.25 8.15 -0.87
N ALA A 305 33.53 7.81 -0.87
CA ALA A 305 34.08 6.80 -1.79
C ALA A 305 33.48 5.39 -1.56
N PRO A 306 33.37 4.86 -0.33
CA PRO A 306 32.60 3.65 -0.03
C PRO A 306 31.15 3.67 -0.56
N LEU A 307 30.38 4.74 -0.28
CA LEU A 307 28.98 4.82 -0.71
C LEU A 307 28.83 4.87 -2.23
N LEU A 308 29.63 5.69 -2.92
CA LEU A 308 29.61 5.79 -4.39
C LEU A 308 30.04 4.47 -5.05
N THR A 309 30.99 3.75 -4.45
CA THR A 309 31.41 2.42 -4.92
C THR A 309 30.27 1.40 -4.79
N LEU A 310 29.55 1.39 -3.67
CA LEU A 310 28.41 0.49 -3.44
C LEU A 310 27.23 0.79 -4.38
N VAL A 311 26.89 2.07 -4.60
CA VAL A 311 25.84 2.47 -5.57
C VAL A 311 26.17 1.96 -6.98
N SER A 312 27.45 1.97 -7.36
CA SER A 312 27.91 1.57 -8.70
C SER A 312 28.07 0.05 -8.89
N SER A 313 28.18 -0.71 -7.79
CA SER A 313 28.54 -2.14 -7.82
C SER A 313 27.41 -3.10 -7.45
N GLY A 314 26.32 -2.58 -6.87
CA GLY A 314 25.18 -3.38 -6.38
C GLY A 314 24.15 -3.78 -7.44
N SER A 315 23.20 -4.62 -7.03
CA SER A 315 21.93 -4.78 -7.75
C SER A 315 21.09 -3.49 -7.62
N PRO A 316 20.13 -3.19 -8.52
CA PRO A 316 19.38 -1.92 -8.46
C PRO A 316 18.62 -1.71 -7.13
N GLU A 317 18.21 -2.79 -6.46
CA GLU A 317 17.58 -2.76 -5.13
C GLU A 317 18.59 -2.39 -4.04
N GLN A 318 19.81 -2.96 -4.09
CA GLN A 318 20.90 -2.61 -3.18
C GLN A 318 21.36 -1.17 -3.41
N SER A 319 21.55 -0.77 -4.66
CA SER A 319 21.90 0.60 -5.04
C SER A 319 20.83 1.59 -4.59
N TYR A 320 19.53 1.26 -4.68
CA TYR A 320 18.46 2.12 -4.13
C TYR A 320 18.53 2.25 -2.61
N ALA A 321 18.76 1.15 -1.88
CA ALA A 321 18.90 1.19 -0.42
C ALA A 321 20.10 2.06 0.00
N VAL A 322 21.26 1.90 -0.63
CA VAL A 322 22.46 2.72 -0.38
C VAL A 322 22.24 4.17 -0.81
N LEU A 323 21.60 4.42 -1.96
CA LEU A 323 21.29 5.75 -2.46
C LEU A 323 20.29 6.50 -1.57
N SER A 324 19.34 5.81 -0.94
CA SER A 324 18.42 6.40 0.05
C SER A 324 19.18 6.94 1.27
N HIS A 325 20.20 6.20 1.73
CA HIS A 325 21.09 6.65 2.81
C HIS A 325 22.01 7.79 2.34
N LEU A 326 22.55 7.73 1.13
CA LEU A 326 23.37 8.80 0.55
C LEU A 326 22.56 10.09 0.34
N HIS A 327 21.30 9.99 -0.09
CA HIS A 327 20.37 11.12 -0.24
C HIS A 327 20.17 11.86 1.09
N LEU A 328 20.00 11.14 2.19
CA LEU A 328 19.89 11.74 3.53
C LEU A 328 21.15 12.51 3.93
N LEU A 329 22.34 11.96 3.62
CA LEU A 329 23.63 12.62 3.88
C LEU A 329 23.83 13.86 2.99
N VAL A 330 23.48 13.77 1.71
CA VAL A 330 23.53 14.88 0.73
C VAL A 330 22.60 16.01 1.15
N MET A 331 21.36 15.71 1.53
CA MET A 331 20.37 16.71 1.99
C MET A 331 20.80 17.44 3.27
N ARG A 332 21.68 16.84 4.10
CA ARG A 332 22.20 17.46 5.33
C ARG A 332 23.48 18.28 5.08
N ALA A 333 24.36 17.83 4.19
CA ALA A 333 25.65 18.49 3.91
C ALA A 333 25.94 18.61 2.39
N PRO A 334 25.14 19.36 1.61
CA PRO A 334 25.20 19.30 0.15
C PRO A 334 26.54 19.79 -0.42
N MET A 335 27.13 20.80 0.22
CA MET A 335 28.42 21.39 -0.17
C MET A 335 29.57 20.39 -0.19
N LEU A 336 29.51 19.32 0.61
CA LEU A 336 30.55 18.28 0.59
C LEU A 336 30.48 17.42 -0.68
N PHE A 337 29.29 17.23 -1.26
CA PHE A 337 29.10 16.40 -2.46
C PHE A 337 29.14 17.19 -3.77
N ALA A 338 29.35 18.51 -3.69
CA ALA A 338 29.40 19.44 -4.82
C ALA A 338 30.51 19.16 -5.85
N SER A 339 31.57 18.43 -5.49
CA SER A 339 32.60 17.97 -6.43
C SER A 339 32.18 16.73 -7.23
N ASP A 340 31.28 15.91 -6.68
CA ASP A 340 31.08 14.51 -7.09
C ASP A 340 29.77 14.32 -7.87
N TYR A 341 29.07 15.41 -8.20
CA TYR A 341 27.75 15.43 -8.87
C TYR A 341 27.66 14.57 -10.14
N LYS A 342 28.76 14.38 -10.88
CA LYS A 342 28.83 13.52 -12.07
C LYS A 342 28.54 12.04 -11.78
N HIS A 343 28.78 11.58 -10.55
CA HIS A 343 28.39 10.23 -10.12
C HIS A 343 26.88 10.09 -9.84
N LEU A 344 26.16 11.22 -9.71
CA LEU A 344 24.71 11.27 -9.50
C LEU A 344 23.92 11.35 -10.81
N TYR A 345 24.59 11.29 -11.98
CA TYR A 345 23.92 11.27 -13.27
C TYR A 345 23.16 9.94 -13.49
N CYS A 346 22.05 10.01 -14.20
CA CYS A 346 21.13 8.88 -14.41
C CYS A 346 21.59 8.03 -15.58
N GLN A 347 21.82 6.73 -15.36
CA GLN A 347 22.13 5.79 -16.44
C GLN A 347 20.84 5.28 -17.10
N TYR A 348 20.88 5.00 -18.41
CA TYR A 348 19.69 4.58 -19.16
C TYR A 348 19.00 3.34 -18.55
N ASN A 349 19.79 2.34 -18.14
CA ASN A 349 19.36 1.07 -17.54
C ASN A 349 18.84 1.18 -16.09
N GLU A 350 18.93 2.33 -15.43
CA GLU A 350 18.49 2.47 -14.04
C GLU A 350 16.95 2.56 -13.92
N PRO A 351 16.33 1.91 -12.91
CA PRO A 351 14.90 2.06 -12.64
C PRO A 351 14.51 3.48 -12.23
N PHE A 352 13.24 3.85 -12.48
CA PHE A 352 12.69 5.16 -12.13
C PHE A 352 12.96 5.60 -10.68
N TYR A 353 12.84 4.69 -9.72
CA TYR A 353 13.04 5.00 -8.29
C TYR A 353 14.50 5.40 -7.96
N VAL A 354 15.50 4.86 -8.66
CA VAL A 354 16.91 5.26 -8.51
C VAL A 354 17.11 6.64 -9.13
N LYS A 355 16.60 6.83 -10.34
CA LYS A 355 16.70 8.09 -11.08
C LYS A 355 16.05 9.24 -10.31
N LYS A 356 14.86 9.03 -9.74
CA LYS A 356 14.17 10.05 -8.93
C LYS A 356 15.05 10.56 -7.76
N LEU A 357 15.62 9.66 -6.97
CA LEU A 357 16.53 10.06 -5.87
C LEU A 357 17.76 10.81 -6.39
N LYS A 358 18.35 10.36 -7.49
CA LYS A 358 19.47 11.06 -8.15
C LYS A 358 19.10 12.49 -8.57
N LEU A 359 17.93 12.70 -9.17
CA LEU A 359 17.43 14.03 -9.53
C LEU A 359 17.23 14.91 -8.29
N GLU A 360 16.61 14.39 -7.23
CA GLU A 360 16.44 15.11 -5.96
C GLU A 360 17.79 15.52 -5.35
N MET A 361 18.79 14.63 -5.37
CA MET A 361 20.16 14.91 -4.92
C MET A 361 20.86 15.96 -5.80
N LEU A 362 20.73 15.88 -7.13
CA LEU A 362 21.29 16.88 -8.06
C LEU A 362 20.74 18.28 -7.79
N THR A 363 19.47 18.43 -7.41
CA THR A 363 18.93 19.75 -7.01
C THR A 363 19.60 20.29 -5.76
N ALA A 364 19.87 19.45 -4.76
CA ALA A 364 20.49 19.89 -3.49
C ALA A 364 21.98 20.23 -3.65
N VAL A 365 22.67 19.60 -4.61
CA VAL A 365 24.12 19.73 -4.86
C VAL A 365 24.46 20.85 -5.84
N ALA A 366 23.45 21.48 -6.44
CA ALA A 366 23.59 22.60 -7.36
C ALA A 366 24.24 23.84 -6.69
N ASN A 367 25.21 24.45 -7.36
CA ASN A 367 25.97 25.61 -6.91
C ASN A 367 26.39 26.51 -8.09
N GLU A 368 26.96 27.68 -7.81
CA GLU A 368 27.34 28.67 -8.84
C GLU A 368 28.31 28.17 -9.91
N SER A 369 29.06 27.08 -9.65
CA SER A 369 30.03 26.51 -10.59
C SER A 369 29.49 25.33 -11.41
N ASN A 370 28.56 24.53 -10.86
CA ASN A 370 28.11 23.27 -11.49
C ASN A 370 26.69 23.35 -12.09
N THR A 371 25.88 24.35 -11.73
CA THR A 371 24.48 24.45 -12.14
C THR A 371 24.28 24.43 -13.65
N TYR A 372 25.14 25.09 -14.45
CA TYR A 372 25.00 25.07 -15.90
C TYR A 372 25.17 23.66 -16.49
N GLU A 373 26.13 22.87 -15.99
CA GLU A 373 26.30 21.47 -16.41
C GLU A 373 25.10 20.61 -15.96
N ILE A 374 24.67 20.76 -14.70
CA ILE A 374 23.54 19.99 -14.14
C ILE A 374 22.24 20.29 -14.89
N VAL A 375 21.90 21.57 -15.11
CA VAL A 375 20.69 21.97 -15.84
C VAL A 375 20.74 21.50 -17.29
N THR A 376 21.90 21.50 -17.94
CA THR A 376 22.05 20.97 -19.32
C THR A 376 21.71 19.48 -19.37
N GLU A 377 22.24 18.68 -18.45
CA GLU A 377 21.95 17.25 -18.32
C GLU A 377 20.45 17.01 -18.00
N LEU A 378 19.85 17.81 -17.10
CA LEU A 378 18.42 17.74 -16.78
C LEU A 378 17.53 18.10 -17.98
N CYS A 379 17.95 19.02 -18.85
CA CYS A 379 17.26 19.31 -20.12
C CYS A 379 17.27 18.13 -21.08
N GLU A 380 18.38 17.38 -21.18
CA GLU A 380 18.41 16.12 -21.95
C GLU A 380 17.45 15.08 -21.34
N TYR A 381 17.36 15.01 -20.01
CA TYR A 381 16.40 14.12 -19.34
C TYR A 381 14.93 14.52 -19.54
N ALA A 382 14.63 15.82 -19.68
CA ALA A 382 13.30 16.31 -20.03
C ALA A 382 12.88 15.93 -21.47
N ALA A 383 13.84 15.72 -22.37
CA ALA A 383 13.59 15.30 -23.74
C ALA A 383 13.30 13.79 -23.90
N ASN A 384 13.59 12.97 -22.87
CA ASN A 384 13.40 11.52 -22.89
C ASN A 384 11.94 11.07 -23.16
N VAL A 385 11.80 9.79 -23.53
CA VAL A 385 10.50 9.14 -23.78
C VAL A 385 9.72 8.86 -22.48
N ASP A 386 10.42 8.68 -21.35
CA ASP A 386 9.81 8.30 -20.07
C ASP A 386 9.19 9.51 -19.35
N ILE A 387 7.87 9.64 -19.48
CA ILE A 387 7.04 10.75 -18.96
C ILE A 387 7.33 11.10 -17.48
N PRO A 388 7.32 10.16 -16.52
CA PRO A 388 7.61 10.47 -15.13
C PRO A 388 9.04 11.00 -14.90
N ILE A 389 10.06 10.51 -15.63
CA ILE A 389 11.41 11.08 -15.55
C ILE A 389 11.41 12.52 -16.08
N ALA A 390 10.79 12.75 -17.24
CA ALA A 390 10.74 14.07 -17.85
C ALA A 390 10.10 15.10 -16.90
N ARG A 391 8.97 14.76 -16.26
CA ARG A 391 8.31 15.61 -15.26
C ARG A 391 9.20 15.91 -14.04
N GLU A 392 9.85 14.90 -13.45
CA GLU A 392 10.74 15.11 -12.30
C GLU A 392 11.98 15.94 -12.67
N SER A 393 12.53 15.76 -13.88
CA SER A 393 13.66 16.56 -14.38
C SER A 393 13.28 18.03 -14.61
N ILE A 394 12.11 18.30 -15.18
CA ILE A 394 11.59 19.67 -15.34
C ILE A 394 11.37 20.31 -13.96
N ARG A 395 10.79 19.57 -13.00
CA ARG A 395 10.62 20.01 -11.61
C ARG A 395 11.95 20.29 -10.91
N ALA A 396 12.98 19.47 -11.17
CA ALA A 396 14.33 19.68 -10.67
C ALA A 396 14.95 21.00 -11.20
N VAL A 397 14.83 21.27 -12.50
CA VAL A 397 15.27 22.55 -13.10
C VAL A 397 14.54 23.74 -12.48
N GLY A 398 13.21 23.65 -12.32
CA GLY A 398 12.42 24.71 -11.68
C GLY A 398 12.79 24.94 -10.21
N LYS A 399 13.12 23.89 -9.45
CA LYS A 399 13.60 24.02 -8.08
C LYS A 399 14.96 24.72 -8.01
N ILE A 400 15.91 24.38 -8.88
CA ILE A 400 17.21 25.06 -8.99
C ILE A 400 17.01 26.55 -9.34
N ALA A 401 16.11 26.85 -10.29
CA ALA A 401 15.74 28.23 -10.65
C ALA A 401 15.16 29.03 -9.47
N LEU A 402 14.47 28.37 -8.53
CA LEU A 402 13.96 29.00 -7.32
C LEU A 402 15.04 29.17 -6.24
N GLU A 403 16.04 28.30 -6.16
CA GLU A 403 17.05 28.33 -5.09
C GLU A 403 18.26 29.24 -5.38
N GLN A 404 18.54 29.54 -6.66
CA GLN A 404 19.79 30.19 -7.09
C GLN A 404 19.62 31.59 -7.70
N TYR A 405 20.71 32.37 -7.79
CA TYR A 405 20.71 33.78 -8.20
C TYR A 405 20.93 34.04 -9.70
N ASP A 406 21.59 33.14 -10.45
CA ASP A 406 21.77 33.28 -11.91
C ASP A 406 20.60 32.66 -12.67
N VAL A 407 19.46 33.34 -12.59
CA VAL A 407 18.15 32.85 -13.03
C VAL A 407 17.98 32.92 -14.56
N ASN A 408 18.69 33.83 -15.23
CA ASN A 408 18.46 34.22 -16.63
C ASN A 408 18.49 33.02 -17.58
N ALA A 409 19.61 32.29 -17.62
CA ALA A 409 19.80 31.16 -18.52
C ALA A 409 18.86 29.98 -18.20
N ILE A 410 18.42 29.85 -16.94
CA ILE A 410 17.52 28.77 -16.52
C ILE A 410 16.07 29.10 -16.92
N VAL A 411 15.65 30.37 -16.84
CA VAL A 411 14.35 30.82 -17.36
C VAL A 411 14.26 30.58 -18.87
N ASP A 412 15.29 30.93 -19.64
CA ASP A 412 15.31 30.66 -21.09
C ASP A 412 15.13 29.16 -21.41
N ARG A 413 15.73 28.26 -20.62
CA ARG A 413 15.54 26.81 -20.74
C ARG A 413 14.14 26.35 -20.35
N LEU A 414 13.56 26.91 -19.29
CA LEU A 414 12.18 26.62 -18.89
C LEU A 414 11.18 27.10 -19.95
N LEU A 415 11.42 28.24 -20.59
CA LEU A 415 10.56 28.73 -21.68
C LEU A 415 10.69 27.85 -22.94
N GLN A 416 11.89 27.35 -23.27
CA GLN A 416 12.08 26.35 -24.34
C GLN A 416 11.26 25.06 -24.12
N PHE A 417 10.99 24.66 -22.88
CA PHE A 417 10.11 23.50 -22.61
C PHE A 417 8.64 23.76 -22.99
N LEU A 418 8.17 25.01 -22.98
CA LEU A 418 6.83 25.36 -23.45
C LEU A 418 6.72 25.23 -24.99
N GLU A 419 7.80 25.51 -25.72
CA GLU A 419 7.89 25.37 -27.18
C GLU A 419 7.93 23.90 -27.65
N MET A 420 8.11 22.92 -26.75
CA MET A 420 8.17 21.50 -27.11
C MET A 420 6.79 20.89 -27.42
N GLU A 421 5.69 21.62 -27.22
CA GLU A 421 4.30 21.23 -27.54
C GLU A 421 3.85 19.84 -27.02
N LYS A 422 4.48 19.31 -25.97
CA LYS A 422 4.05 18.06 -25.30
C LYS A 422 3.22 18.37 -24.06
N ASP A 423 1.96 17.92 -24.01
CA ASP A 423 0.99 18.20 -22.94
C ASP A 423 1.53 18.02 -21.51
N TYR A 424 2.32 16.98 -21.26
CA TYR A 424 2.88 16.70 -19.93
C TYR A 424 4.08 17.59 -19.57
N VAL A 425 4.80 18.10 -20.57
CA VAL A 425 5.93 19.04 -20.40
C VAL A 425 5.37 20.43 -20.17
N THR A 426 4.42 20.87 -20.99
CA THR A 426 3.77 22.17 -20.86
C THR A 426 3.02 22.27 -19.52
N ALA A 427 2.31 21.22 -19.12
CA ALA A 427 1.61 21.18 -17.83
C ALA A 427 2.54 21.41 -16.62
N GLU A 428 3.61 20.62 -16.49
CA GLU A 428 4.55 20.75 -15.37
C GLU A 428 5.29 22.10 -15.42
N THR A 429 5.69 22.54 -16.61
CA THR A 429 6.40 23.82 -16.80
C THR A 429 5.53 25.03 -16.42
N LEU A 430 4.23 25.04 -16.76
CA LEU A 430 3.30 26.11 -16.38
C LEU A 430 3.17 26.26 -14.85
N VAL A 431 3.20 25.15 -14.11
CA VAL A 431 3.17 25.16 -12.63
C VAL A 431 4.43 25.83 -12.08
N LEU A 432 5.60 25.51 -12.64
CA LEU A 432 6.89 26.05 -12.23
C LEU A 432 7.04 27.53 -12.61
N VAL A 433 6.62 27.94 -13.80
CA VAL A 433 6.63 29.36 -14.22
C VAL A 433 5.73 30.19 -13.30
N LYS A 434 4.56 29.68 -12.92
CA LYS A 434 3.68 30.31 -11.92
C LYS A 434 4.39 30.48 -10.57
N ASP A 435 5.14 29.50 -10.09
CA ASP A 435 5.88 29.62 -8.81
C ASP A 435 7.15 30.49 -8.92
N LEU A 436 7.81 30.51 -10.08
CA LEU A 436 8.92 31.42 -10.40
C LEU A 436 8.43 32.87 -10.40
N LEU A 437 7.31 33.18 -11.05
CA LEU A 437 6.71 34.52 -11.06
C LEU A 437 6.21 34.97 -9.67
N ARG A 438 5.92 34.04 -8.75
CA ARG A 438 5.60 34.36 -7.34
C ARG A 438 6.84 34.73 -6.51
N LYS A 439 8.03 34.29 -6.91
CA LYS A 439 9.31 34.61 -6.24
C LYS A 439 10.04 35.78 -6.91
N TYR A 440 10.05 35.82 -8.23
CA TYR A 440 10.75 36.81 -9.06
C TYR A 440 9.80 37.48 -10.08
N PRO A 441 8.94 38.44 -9.66
CA PRO A 441 7.97 39.09 -10.56
C PRO A 441 8.58 39.86 -11.74
N GLN A 442 9.88 40.17 -11.68
CA GLN A 442 10.62 40.90 -12.72
C GLN A 442 10.68 40.18 -14.08
N TRP A 443 10.49 38.86 -14.12
CA TRP A 443 10.48 38.04 -15.34
C TRP A 443 9.09 37.92 -15.99
N SER A 444 8.11 38.70 -15.51
CA SER A 444 6.73 38.66 -16.02
C SER A 444 6.66 38.83 -17.54
N HIS A 445 7.33 39.86 -18.09
CA HIS A 445 7.22 40.20 -19.50
C HIS A 445 7.64 39.06 -20.45
N ASP A 446 8.76 38.39 -20.16
CA ASP A 446 9.29 37.31 -21.01
C ASP A 446 8.42 36.05 -20.91
N CYS A 447 8.00 35.67 -19.70
CA CYS A 447 7.08 34.54 -19.51
C CYS A 447 5.72 34.79 -20.16
N ILE A 448 5.16 36.00 -20.02
CA ILE A 448 3.84 36.37 -20.57
C ILE A 448 3.83 36.28 -22.10
N ALA A 449 4.90 36.71 -22.78
CA ALA A 449 4.98 36.66 -24.24
C ALA A 449 4.87 35.23 -24.79
N VAL A 450 5.43 34.24 -24.08
CA VAL A 450 5.31 32.82 -24.44
C VAL A 450 3.94 32.26 -24.05
N ILE A 451 3.45 32.57 -22.84
CA ILE A 451 2.15 32.08 -22.34
C ILE A 451 0.98 32.57 -23.21
N GLY A 452 1.04 33.79 -23.73
CA GLY A 452 -0.01 34.34 -24.60
C GLY A 452 -0.25 33.54 -25.89
N ASN A 453 0.76 32.77 -26.34
CA ASN A 453 0.64 31.90 -27.52
C ASN A 453 0.06 30.50 -27.19
N ILE A 454 -0.11 30.16 -25.90
CA ILE A 454 -0.57 28.84 -25.46
C ILE A 454 -2.11 28.84 -25.38
N SER A 455 -2.74 28.14 -26.32
CA SER A 455 -4.19 27.90 -26.31
C SER A 455 -4.65 27.21 -25.02
N SER A 456 -5.64 27.78 -24.33
CA SER A 456 -6.17 27.24 -23.06
C SER A 456 -6.73 25.81 -23.21
N ASN A 457 -7.20 25.44 -24.40
CA ASN A 457 -7.77 24.13 -24.71
C ASN A 457 -6.71 22.99 -24.74
N ASN A 458 -5.42 23.32 -24.85
CA ASN A 458 -4.35 22.33 -24.93
C ASN A 458 -3.93 21.80 -23.55
N VAL A 459 -4.29 22.49 -22.45
CA VAL A 459 -3.88 22.13 -21.10
C VAL A 459 -4.99 21.37 -20.39
N GLN A 460 -4.89 20.03 -20.30
CA GLN A 460 -5.91 19.20 -19.67
C GLN A 460 -5.70 18.98 -18.16
N GLU A 461 -4.46 19.07 -17.67
CA GLU A 461 -4.15 18.77 -16.25
C GLU A 461 -4.60 19.90 -15.31
N PRO A 462 -5.40 19.64 -14.26
CA PRO A 462 -6.07 20.68 -13.48
C PRO A 462 -5.10 21.61 -12.74
N LYS A 463 -3.95 21.09 -12.26
CA LYS A 463 -2.90 21.90 -11.62
C LYS A 463 -2.28 22.90 -12.60
N ALA A 464 -2.12 22.51 -13.86
CA ALA A 464 -1.59 23.38 -14.91
C ALA A 464 -2.65 24.39 -15.41
N LYS A 465 -3.91 23.97 -15.57
CA LYS A 465 -5.03 24.90 -15.80
C LYS A 465 -5.11 25.97 -14.71
N ALA A 466 -5.07 25.57 -13.43
CA ALA A 466 -5.09 26.50 -12.30
C ALA A 466 -3.89 27.46 -12.29
N ALA A 467 -2.70 26.98 -12.69
CA ALA A 467 -1.51 27.82 -12.85
C ALA A 467 -1.67 28.84 -14.00
N LEU A 468 -2.16 28.41 -15.16
CA LEU A 468 -2.45 29.28 -16.31
C LEU A 468 -3.48 30.35 -15.97
N ILE A 469 -4.61 29.97 -15.38
CA ILE A 469 -5.68 30.87 -14.93
C ILE A 469 -5.17 31.89 -13.89
N TRP A 470 -4.30 31.45 -12.97
CA TRP A 470 -3.64 32.36 -12.03
C TRP A 470 -2.80 33.40 -12.76
N MET A 471 -2.01 33.00 -13.77
CA MET A 471 -1.17 33.92 -14.55
C MET A 471 -2.04 34.89 -15.38
N LEU A 472 -3.09 34.39 -16.04
CA LEU A 472 -4.06 35.21 -16.78
C LEU A 472 -4.70 36.29 -15.89
N GLY A 473 -5.15 35.93 -14.68
CA GLY A 473 -5.75 36.89 -13.73
C GLY A 473 -4.74 37.84 -13.08
N GLU A 474 -3.51 37.39 -12.81
CA GLU A 474 -2.47 38.17 -12.14
C GLU A 474 -1.72 39.12 -13.09
N TYR A 475 -1.74 38.86 -14.40
CA TYR A 475 -1.10 39.67 -15.44
C TYR A 475 -2.07 40.14 -16.54
N ALA A 476 -3.38 40.19 -16.23
CA ALA A 476 -4.45 40.71 -17.09
C ALA A 476 -4.30 42.18 -17.56
N GLN A 477 -3.28 42.90 -17.09
CA GLN A 477 -2.96 44.24 -17.61
C GLN A 477 -2.16 44.10 -18.92
N ASP A 478 -1.09 43.31 -18.89
CA ASP A 478 -0.16 43.11 -19.99
C ASP A 478 -0.70 42.14 -21.06
N MET A 479 -1.50 41.14 -20.66
CA MET A 479 -2.10 40.16 -21.57
C MET A 479 -3.37 40.68 -22.20
N GLN A 480 -3.39 40.93 -23.52
CA GLN A 480 -4.58 41.44 -24.20
C GLN A 480 -5.73 40.42 -24.23
N ASP A 481 -5.43 39.16 -24.57
CA ASP A 481 -6.43 38.10 -24.77
C ASP A 481 -6.98 37.46 -23.48
N ALA A 482 -6.44 37.84 -22.30
CA ALA A 482 -6.80 37.23 -21.03
C ALA A 482 -8.31 37.28 -20.68
N PRO A 483 -9.08 38.36 -20.94
CA PRO A 483 -10.53 38.38 -20.72
C PRO A 483 -11.27 37.33 -21.55
N TYR A 484 -10.89 37.13 -22.81
CA TYR A 484 -11.54 36.19 -23.73
C TYR A 484 -11.20 34.74 -23.38
N ALA A 485 -9.94 34.46 -23.02
CA ALA A 485 -9.52 33.15 -22.53
C ALA A 485 -10.25 32.77 -21.23
N LEU A 486 -10.46 33.74 -20.32
CA LEU A 486 -11.24 33.52 -19.11
C LEU A 486 -12.75 33.37 -19.39
N GLU A 487 -13.32 34.05 -20.39
CA GLU A 487 -14.74 33.88 -20.77
C GLU A 487 -15.02 32.46 -21.28
N GLY A 488 -14.18 31.93 -22.19
CA GLY A 488 -14.33 30.55 -22.66
C GLY A 488 -14.26 29.50 -21.54
N LEU A 489 -13.35 29.69 -20.57
CA LEU A 489 -13.25 28.81 -19.40
C LEU A 489 -14.43 28.92 -18.41
N ILE A 490 -15.25 29.97 -18.50
CA ILE A 490 -16.50 30.11 -17.73
C ILE A 490 -17.66 29.45 -18.46
N ASP A 491 -17.67 29.48 -19.80
CA ASP A 491 -18.69 28.79 -20.58
C ASP A 491 -18.58 27.25 -20.40
N ASP A 492 -17.35 26.72 -20.27
CA ASP A 492 -17.05 25.30 -19.98
C ASP A 492 -17.16 24.92 -18.47
N TRP A 493 -17.81 25.74 -17.63
CA TRP A 493 -17.81 25.56 -16.16
C TRP A 493 -18.40 24.23 -15.66
N GLU A 494 -19.42 23.70 -16.34
CA GLU A 494 -20.07 22.44 -15.95
C GLU A 494 -19.18 21.22 -16.24
N ASP A 495 -18.39 21.27 -17.32
CA ASP A 495 -17.48 20.20 -17.75
C ASP A 495 -16.18 20.13 -16.91
N GLU A 496 -15.74 21.25 -16.34
CA GLU A 496 -14.52 21.30 -15.52
C GLU A 496 -14.73 20.61 -14.16
N THR A 497 -14.39 19.33 -14.08
CA THR A 497 -14.60 18.49 -12.88
C THR A 497 -13.82 18.94 -11.62
N SER A 498 -12.76 19.73 -11.73
CA SER A 498 -11.88 20.02 -10.60
C SER A 498 -12.27 21.31 -9.84
N PRO A 499 -12.52 21.24 -8.50
CA PRO A 499 -12.91 22.42 -7.73
C PRO A 499 -11.75 23.43 -7.63
N GLU A 500 -10.50 22.97 -7.63
CA GLU A 500 -9.31 23.85 -7.59
C GLU A 500 -9.29 24.83 -8.76
N VAL A 501 -9.61 24.38 -9.98
CA VAL A 501 -9.64 25.22 -11.19
C VAL A 501 -10.75 26.26 -11.08
N ARG A 502 -11.97 25.87 -10.68
CA ARG A 502 -13.11 26.77 -10.46
C ARG A 502 -12.80 27.88 -9.44
N LEU A 503 -12.12 27.53 -8.34
CA LEU A 503 -11.69 28.50 -7.31
C LEU A 503 -10.65 29.49 -7.83
N HIS A 504 -9.71 29.04 -8.67
CA HIS A 504 -8.75 29.92 -9.32
C HIS A 504 -9.43 30.81 -10.37
N LEU A 505 -10.41 30.28 -11.12
CA LEU A 505 -11.17 31.00 -12.13
C LEU A 505 -11.98 32.16 -11.53
N LEU A 506 -12.75 31.92 -10.47
CA LEU A 506 -13.45 32.99 -9.72
C LEU A 506 -12.48 34.11 -9.28
N THR A 507 -11.31 33.72 -8.79
CA THR A 507 -10.30 34.67 -8.29
C THR A 507 -9.61 35.43 -9.43
N ALA A 508 -9.33 34.77 -10.56
CA ALA A 508 -8.72 35.38 -11.74
C ALA A 508 -9.67 36.36 -12.43
N VAL A 509 -10.94 36.01 -12.61
CA VAL A 509 -11.97 36.86 -13.21
C VAL A 509 -12.23 38.09 -12.33
N MET A 510 -12.30 37.91 -11.01
CA MET A 510 -12.42 39.02 -10.05
C MET A 510 -11.23 39.99 -10.11
N LYS A 511 -10.00 39.48 -10.26
CA LYS A 511 -8.80 40.33 -10.46
C LYS A 511 -8.79 41.03 -11.82
N CYS A 512 -9.16 40.32 -12.87
CA CYS A 512 -9.30 40.85 -14.23
C CYS A 512 -10.31 42.01 -14.23
N PHE A 513 -11.43 41.87 -13.51
CA PHE A 513 -12.43 42.93 -13.35
C PHE A 513 -11.90 44.23 -12.73
N PHE A 514 -11.07 44.17 -11.69
CA PHE A 514 -10.47 45.39 -11.13
C PHE A 514 -9.45 46.06 -12.06
N ARG A 515 -8.97 45.37 -13.09
CA ARG A 515 -7.97 45.86 -14.05
C ARG A 515 -8.61 46.35 -15.36
N ARG A 516 -9.61 45.62 -15.85
CA ARG A 516 -10.41 45.93 -17.05
C ARG A 516 -11.91 45.73 -16.79
N PRO A 517 -12.57 46.66 -16.08
CA PRO A 517 -14.00 46.56 -15.78
C PRO A 517 -14.94 46.39 -17.00
N PRO A 518 -14.77 47.08 -18.15
CA PRO A 518 -15.79 47.06 -19.20
C PRO A 518 -15.85 45.75 -19.99
N GLU A 519 -14.71 45.07 -20.16
CA GLU A 519 -14.61 43.79 -20.89
C GLU A 519 -15.13 42.60 -20.06
N THR A 520 -14.94 42.66 -18.74
CA THR A 520 -15.08 41.49 -17.84
C THR A 520 -16.37 41.49 -17.02
N GLN A 521 -17.15 42.58 -17.03
CA GLN A 521 -18.37 42.70 -16.21
C GLN A 521 -19.38 41.56 -16.47
N LYS A 522 -19.55 41.14 -17.73
CA LYS A 522 -20.40 40.01 -18.12
C LYS A 522 -19.84 38.69 -17.60
N ALA A 523 -18.56 38.41 -17.88
CA ALA A 523 -17.85 37.21 -17.45
C ALA A 523 -17.89 37.03 -15.91
N LEU A 524 -17.64 38.10 -15.15
CA LEU A 524 -17.74 38.08 -13.69
C LEU A 524 -19.17 37.77 -13.20
N GLY A 525 -20.19 38.31 -13.88
CA GLY A 525 -21.59 37.98 -13.60
C GLY A 525 -21.90 36.50 -13.80
N SER A 526 -21.50 35.94 -14.95
CA SER A 526 -21.64 34.51 -15.25
C SER A 526 -20.89 33.63 -14.24
N ALA A 527 -19.62 33.92 -13.96
CA ALA A 527 -18.79 33.14 -13.05
C ALA A 527 -19.34 33.14 -11.61
N LEU A 528 -19.82 34.29 -11.11
CA LEU A 528 -20.44 34.36 -9.78
C LEU A 528 -21.78 33.62 -9.73
N ALA A 529 -22.58 33.66 -10.81
CA ALA A 529 -23.82 32.89 -10.88
C ALA A 529 -23.53 31.38 -10.87
N ALA A 530 -22.60 30.91 -11.72
CA ALA A 530 -22.19 29.51 -11.80
C ALA A 530 -21.60 29.00 -10.48
N GLY A 531 -20.73 29.81 -9.83
CA GLY A 531 -20.17 29.49 -8.52
C GLY A 531 -21.19 29.45 -7.38
N LEU A 532 -22.25 30.28 -7.42
CA LEU A 532 -23.35 30.23 -6.46
C LEU A 532 -24.25 29.00 -6.64
N SER A 533 -24.34 28.45 -7.85
CA SER A 533 -25.03 27.18 -8.12
C SER A 533 -24.16 25.92 -7.94
N ASP A 534 -22.89 26.07 -7.61
CA ASP A 534 -21.95 24.94 -7.49
C ASP A 534 -22.28 24.03 -6.30
N MET A 535 -22.09 22.73 -6.48
CA MET A 535 -22.25 21.70 -5.45
C MET A 535 -21.08 21.67 -4.47
N HIS A 536 -19.90 22.17 -4.84
CA HIS A 536 -18.73 22.19 -3.98
C HIS A 536 -18.77 23.38 -3.02
N GLN A 537 -18.88 23.10 -1.71
CA GLN A 537 -19.11 24.12 -0.68
C GLN A 537 -18.08 25.27 -0.70
N ASP A 538 -16.78 24.98 -0.84
CA ASP A 538 -15.76 26.05 -0.88
C ASP A 538 -15.87 26.96 -2.11
N VAL A 539 -16.42 26.45 -3.23
CA VAL A 539 -16.66 27.25 -4.44
C VAL A 539 -17.85 28.18 -4.21
N HIS A 540 -18.93 27.62 -3.67
CA HIS A 540 -20.13 28.36 -3.27
C HIS A 540 -19.81 29.47 -2.25
N ASP A 541 -19.13 29.13 -1.16
CA ASP A 541 -18.79 30.07 -0.08
C ASP A 541 -17.86 31.19 -0.58
N ARG A 542 -16.94 30.89 -1.51
CA ARG A 542 -16.04 31.89 -2.11
C ARG A 542 -16.75 32.80 -3.12
N ALA A 543 -17.62 32.26 -3.95
CA ALA A 543 -18.47 33.06 -4.85
C ALA A 543 -19.40 33.99 -4.05
N LEU A 544 -20.01 33.46 -2.99
CA LEU A 544 -20.87 34.21 -2.06
C LEU A 544 -20.10 35.30 -1.31
N PHE A 545 -18.86 35.03 -0.90
CA PHE A 545 -17.96 36.03 -0.31
C PHE A 545 -17.64 37.16 -1.29
N TYR A 546 -17.19 36.84 -2.51
CA TYR A 546 -16.89 37.86 -3.53
C TYR A 546 -18.13 38.69 -3.91
N TYR A 547 -19.29 38.05 -4.05
CA TYR A 547 -20.56 38.73 -4.34
C TYR A 547 -20.94 39.73 -3.23
N ARG A 548 -20.89 39.30 -1.95
CA ARG A 548 -21.15 40.18 -0.79
C ARG A 548 -20.12 41.31 -0.67
N LEU A 549 -18.86 41.04 -0.98
CA LEU A 549 -17.77 42.01 -0.95
C LEU A 549 -17.98 43.12 -1.99
N LEU A 550 -18.39 42.76 -3.22
CA LEU A 550 -18.77 43.70 -4.28
C LEU A 550 -20.03 44.50 -3.92
N GLN A 551 -21.05 43.87 -3.33
CA GLN A 551 -22.25 44.55 -2.83
C GLN A 551 -21.92 45.58 -1.75
N HIS A 552 -20.94 45.31 -0.89
CA HIS A 552 -20.57 46.21 0.20
C HIS A 552 -19.80 47.44 -0.31
N SER A 553 -18.67 47.24 -0.98
CA SER A 553 -18.00 48.33 -1.74
C SER A 553 -16.89 47.83 -2.66
N VAL A 554 -16.89 48.32 -3.90
CA VAL A 554 -15.90 47.99 -4.95
C VAL A 554 -14.47 48.40 -4.54
N SER A 555 -14.31 49.52 -3.84
CA SER A 555 -12.98 50.02 -3.40
C SER A 555 -12.34 49.11 -2.35
N VAL A 556 -13.10 48.66 -1.35
CA VAL A 556 -12.62 47.70 -0.36
C VAL A 556 -12.36 46.35 -1.03
N ALA A 557 -13.26 45.91 -1.91
CA ALA A 557 -13.09 44.67 -2.68
C ALA A 557 -11.76 44.63 -3.45
N ASN A 558 -11.38 45.72 -4.13
CA ASN A 558 -10.09 45.81 -4.80
C ASN A 558 -8.91 45.70 -3.82
N SER A 559 -8.96 46.41 -2.68
CA SER A 559 -7.89 46.36 -1.67
C SER A 559 -7.71 44.97 -1.02
N VAL A 560 -8.79 44.19 -0.92
CA VAL A 560 -8.78 42.83 -0.34
C VAL A 560 -8.32 41.78 -1.36
N VAL A 561 -8.70 41.91 -2.63
CA VAL A 561 -8.39 40.91 -3.68
C VAL A 561 -7.04 41.18 -4.37
N ASN A 562 -6.62 42.45 -4.46
CA ASN A 562 -5.33 42.90 -5.02
C ASN A 562 -4.44 43.59 -3.98
N PRO A 563 -4.04 42.92 -2.88
CA PRO A 563 -2.99 43.46 -2.01
C PRO A 563 -1.65 43.45 -2.76
N THR A 564 -0.77 44.42 -2.46
CA THR A 564 0.62 44.42 -2.94
C THR A 564 1.36 43.23 -2.32
N LYS A 565 1.53 42.16 -3.09
CA LYS A 565 2.19 40.94 -2.62
C LYS A 565 3.68 41.17 -2.39
N GLN A 566 4.17 40.65 -1.27
CA GLN A 566 5.59 40.47 -1.05
C GLN A 566 6.04 39.16 -1.72
N ALA A 567 7.28 39.11 -2.20
CA ALA A 567 7.85 37.90 -2.78
C ALA A 567 7.89 36.77 -1.75
N VAL A 568 7.53 35.55 -2.15
CA VAL A 568 7.58 34.38 -1.26
C VAL A 568 9.04 34.00 -1.02
N SER A 569 9.53 34.21 0.20
CA SER A 569 10.94 33.96 0.55
C SER A 569 11.25 32.47 0.77
N VAL A 570 10.34 31.72 1.40
CA VAL A 570 10.50 30.30 1.74
C VAL A 570 9.16 29.57 1.52
N PHE A 571 9.20 28.39 0.90
CA PHE A 571 8.03 27.52 0.71
C PHE A 571 7.87 26.55 1.90
N ALA A 572 6.66 26.04 2.12
CA ALA A 572 6.35 25.22 3.30
C ALA A 572 7.15 23.91 3.38
N ASP A 573 7.54 23.34 2.23
CA ASP A 573 8.27 22.07 2.12
C ASP A 573 9.63 22.06 2.84
N THR A 574 10.19 23.25 3.12
CA THR A 574 11.44 23.42 3.86
C THR A 574 11.28 23.20 5.38
N GLN A 575 10.06 23.22 5.94
CA GLN A 575 9.81 23.22 7.39
C GLN A 575 9.90 21.86 8.10
N SER A 576 10.44 20.83 7.43
CA SER A 576 10.49 19.43 7.91
C SER A 576 11.80 19.04 8.64
N SER A 577 12.56 19.99 9.20
CA SER A 577 13.88 19.71 9.81
C SER A 577 13.83 18.66 10.93
N GLU A 578 12.87 18.77 11.86
CA GLU A 578 12.73 17.80 12.97
C GLU A 578 12.51 16.37 12.49
N ILE A 579 11.78 16.19 11.37
CA ILE A 579 11.52 14.89 10.77
C ILE A 579 12.81 14.34 10.15
N LYS A 580 13.60 15.19 9.48
CA LYS A 580 14.90 14.82 8.88
C LYS A 580 15.94 14.45 9.94
N ASP A 581 15.97 15.16 11.07
CA ASP A 581 16.85 14.85 12.19
C ASP A 581 16.51 13.47 12.79
N ARG A 582 15.23 13.16 13.05
CA ARG A 582 14.83 11.82 13.53
C ARG A 582 15.15 10.69 12.56
N ILE A 583 14.96 10.91 11.25
CA ILE A 583 15.34 9.92 10.22
C ILE A 583 16.87 9.70 10.20
N PHE A 584 17.67 10.70 10.56
CA PHE A 584 19.12 10.58 10.71
C PHE A 584 19.53 9.80 11.97
N ASP A 585 18.86 10.00 13.11
CA ASP A 585 19.07 9.15 14.29
C ASP A 585 18.71 7.68 14.00
N GLU A 586 17.69 7.46 13.17
CA GLU A 586 17.23 6.16 12.69
C GLU A 586 18.03 5.62 11.47
N PHE A 587 19.27 6.07 11.24
CA PHE A 587 20.11 5.61 10.12
C PHE A 587 20.28 4.07 10.09
N ASN A 588 20.45 3.50 8.88
CA ASN A 588 20.48 2.04 8.63
C ASN A 588 19.21 1.31 9.09
N SER A 589 18.04 1.86 8.73
CA SER A 589 16.71 1.28 9.01
C SER A 589 15.72 1.52 7.86
N LEU A 590 14.54 0.90 7.93
CA LEU A 590 13.46 1.11 6.97
C LEU A 590 12.95 2.56 6.92
N SER A 591 13.12 3.34 8.00
CA SER A 591 12.72 4.74 8.06
C SER A 591 13.40 5.61 7.01
N VAL A 592 14.67 5.32 6.70
CA VAL A 592 15.43 6.01 5.66
C VAL A 592 14.89 5.68 4.27
N LEU A 593 14.53 4.42 4.02
CA LEU A 593 13.99 3.96 2.72
C LEU A 593 12.57 4.51 2.46
N TYR A 594 11.75 4.63 3.51
CA TYR A 594 10.42 5.24 3.42
C TYR A 594 10.42 6.77 3.52
N GLN A 595 11.58 7.38 3.81
CA GLN A 595 11.73 8.81 4.12
C GLN A 595 10.74 9.29 5.21
N LYS A 596 10.46 8.41 6.18
CA LYS A 596 9.49 8.62 7.27
C LYS A 596 10.03 8.00 8.56
N PRO A 597 9.89 8.67 9.71
CA PRO A 597 10.35 8.15 11.00
C PRO A 597 9.52 6.95 11.45
N CYS A 598 10.12 6.08 12.29
CA CYS A 598 9.58 4.75 12.60
C CYS A 598 8.17 4.74 13.18
N TYR A 599 7.83 5.74 14.00
CA TYR A 599 6.53 5.87 14.65
C TYR A 599 5.36 5.97 13.64
N MET A 600 5.60 6.51 12.43
CA MET A 600 4.57 6.62 11.38
C MET A 600 4.16 5.27 10.75
N PHE A 601 4.85 4.17 11.03
CA PHE A 601 4.49 2.84 10.52
C PHE A 601 4.56 1.72 11.57
N THR A 602 5.13 1.98 12.74
CA THR A 602 5.10 1.05 13.89
C THR A 602 3.88 1.28 14.77
N ASP A 603 3.48 2.52 15.03
CA ASP A 603 2.35 2.84 15.91
C ASP A 603 1.01 2.44 15.28
N LYS A 604 0.16 1.78 16.08
CA LYS A 604 -1.17 1.30 15.67
C LYS A 604 -2.10 2.42 15.18
N GLU A 605 -1.86 3.66 15.58
CA GLU A 605 -2.62 4.85 15.14
C GLU A 605 -2.34 5.23 13.68
N HIS A 606 -1.14 4.92 13.18
CA HIS A 606 -0.68 5.25 11.83
C HIS A 606 -0.70 4.06 10.87
N GLN A 607 -0.96 2.84 11.38
CA GLN A 607 -1.22 1.67 10.56
C GLN A 607 -2.52 1.89 9.76
N GLY A 608 -2.39 2.00 8.45
CA GLY A 608 -3.56 2.06 7.55
C GLY A 608 -4.41 0.77 7.65
N PRO A 609 -5.64 0.78 7.10
CA PRO A 609 -6.60 -0.33 7.24
C PRO A 609 -6.12 -1.69 6.67
N PHE A 610 -4.98 -1.71 5.98
CA PHE A 610 -4.24 -2.93 5.64
C PHE A 610 -3.42 -3.45 6.82
N ALA A 611 -4.09 -3.76 7.93
CA ALA A 611 -3.55 -4.73 8.86
C ALA A 611 -3.42 -6.06 8.11
N PHE A 612 -2.19 -6.58 7.98
CA PHE A 612 -2.00 -7.98 7.62
C PHE A 612 -2.65 -8.81 8.73
N SER A 613 -3.85 -9.35 8.47
CA SER A 613 -4.48 -10.26 9.41
C SER A 613 -3.59 -11.49 9.55
N GLU A 614 -3.11 -11.75 10.77
CA GLU A 614 -2.41 -12.99 11.11
C GLU A 614 -3.32 -14.23 10.93
N GLU A 615 -4.62 -14.04 10.68
CA GLU A 615 -5.61 -15.10 10.44
C GLU A 615 -5.59 -15.70 9.02
N LEU A 616 -4.53 -15.53 8.23
CA LEU A 616 -4.39 -16.23 6.93
C LEU A 616 -4.24 -17.78 7.06
N GLY A 617 -4.47 -18.34 8.25
CA GLY A 617 -4.53 -19.77 8.54
C GLY A 617 -5.94 -20.33 8.84
N ASN A 618 -6.98 -19.49 8.98
CA ASN A 618 -8.32 -19.92 9.43
C ASN A 618 -9.38 -20.04 8.33
N LEU A 619 -9.00 -19.90 7.05
CA LEU A 619 -9.88 -20.21 5.92
C LEU A 619 -9.97 -21.73 5.70
N SER A 620 -10.77 -22.39 6.55
CA SER A 620 -11.32 -23.71 6.22
C SER A 620 -12.19 -23.56 4.97
N ILE A 621 -11.72 -24.07 3.83
CA ILE A 621 -12.49 -24.11 2.59
C ILE A 621 -13.69 -25.05 2.80
N GLY A 622 -14.82 -24.47 3.17
CA GLY A 622 -16.11 -25.12 3.06
C GLY A 622 -16.39 -25.38 1.59
N VAL A 623 -16.51 -26.66 1.23
CA VAL A 623 -16.81 -27.07 -0.14
C VAL A 623 -18.29 -26.79 -0.42
N ASP A 624 -18.57 -25.71 -1.15
CA ASP A 624 -19.82 -25.53 -1.87
C ASP A 624 -19.55 -25.62 -3.37
N ASP A 625 -20.14 -26.63 -4.03
CA ASP A 625 -20.01 -26.90 -5.46
C ASP A 625 -20.71 -25.81 -6.29
N GLN A 626 -19.93 -24.92 -6.92
CA GLN A 626 -20.36 -24.22 -8.14
C GLN A 626 -19.26 -24.25 -9.19
N ARG A 627 -19.47 -25.10 -10.21
CA ARG A 627 -18.63 -25.17 -11.41
C ARG A 627 -18.81 -23.88 -12.22
N VAL A 628 -17.71 -23.21 -12.53
CA VAL A 628 -17.66 -22.21 -13.59
C VAL A 628 -16.78 -22.78 -14.69
N GLU A 629 -17.37 -23.02 -15.86
CA GLU A 629 -16.62 -23.35 -17.07
C GLU A 629 -15.91 -22.08 -17.55
N ALA A 630 -14.59 -22.03 -17.39
CA ALA A 630 -13.74 -21.03 -18.01
C ALA A 630 -13.19 -21.62 -19.31
N ASN A 631 -13.42 -20.94 -20.44
CA ASN A 631 -12.83 -21.32 -21.72
C ASN A 631 -11.33 -20.98 -21.71
N ASP A 632 -10.49 -22.00 -21.87
CA ASP A 632 -9.08 -21.83 -22.22
C ASP A 632 -8.97 -21.34 -23.67
N GLU A 633 -8.59 -20.07 -23.88
CA GLU A 633 -7.69 -19.60 -24.98
C GLU A 633 -7.30 -18.14 -24.69
N ASP A 634 -6.17 -17.93 -24.00
CA ASP A 634 -5.22 -16.80 -24.15
C ASP A 634 -4.29 -16.70 -22.93
N LEU A 635 -3.26 -17.56 -22.83
CA LEU A 635 -2.08 -17.35 -21.97
C LEU A 635 -0.96 -18.38 -22.20
N LEU A 636 -0.39 -18.44 -23.42
CA LEU A 636 0.90 -19.12 -23.65
C LEU A 636 1.86 -18.24 -24.45
N LEU A 637 2.77 -17.59 -23.72
CA LEU A 637 3.99 -17.00 -24.27
C LEU A 637 4.83 -18.08 -24.98
N SER A 638 5.29 -17.79 -26.20
CA SER A 638 6.41 -18.51 -26.80
C SER A 638 7.43 -17.53 -27.38
N THR A 639 8.69 -17.74 -27.00
CA THR A 639 9.84 -16.96 -27.45
C THR A 639 10.56 -17.72 -28.56
N THR A 640 10.82 -17.08 -29.71
CA THR A 640 12.16 -16.91 -30.36
C THR A 640 12.07 -16.63 -31.87
N GLY A 641 12.85 -15.65 -32.35
CA GLY A 641 13.73 -15.87 -33.52
C GLY A 641 13.32 -15.42 -34.94
N LYS A 642 13.65 -14.15 -35.26
CA LYS A 642 14.33 -13.66 -36.49
C LYS A 642 13.65 -13.56 -37.89
N GLU A 643 13.99 -12.42 -38.51
CA GLU A 643 14.34 -12.17 -39.94
C GLU A 643 13.28 -11.80 -41.02
N GLU A 644 13.29 -10.49 -41.34
CA GLU A 644 13.34 -9.84 -42.68
C GLU A 644 12.22 -9.96 -43.75
N SER A 645 11.46 -8.86 -43.85
CA SER A 645 11.38 -7.97 -45.05
C SER A 645 10.26 -8.11 -46.12
N LEU A 646 9.92 -6.93 -46.67
CA LEU A 646 9.32 -6.61 -47.99
C LEU A 646 7.77 -6.60 -48.23
N SER A 647 7.27 -5.36 -48.30
CA SER A 647 6.42 -4.76 -49.37
C SER A 647 4.96 -5.21 -49.64
N GLN A 648 4.04 -4.30 -49.29
CA GLN A 648 3.03 -3.63 -50.13
C GLN A 648 1.86 -4.38 -50.85
N GLN A 649 0.72 -3.67 -50.85
CA GLN A 649 -0.36 -3.56 -51.88
C GLN A 649 -1.67 -4.41 -51.80
N THR A 650 -2.75 -3.70 -51.37
CA THR A 650 -3.94 -3.34 -52.20
C THR A 650 -5.29 -4.07 -52.03
N GLN A 651 -6.29 -3.28 -51.55
CA GLN A 651 -7.77 -3.31 -51.79
C GLN A 651 -8.59 -4.57 -51.38
N GLY A 652 -9.88 -4.45 -51.01
CA GLY A 652 -10.78 -3.29 -50.86
C GLY A 652 -11.91 -3.61 -49.84
N ALA A 653 -12.40 -2.67 -49.05
CA ALA A 653 -13.31 -1.56 -49.40
C ALA A 653 -14.80 -1.96 -49.50
N LEU A 654 -15.62 -1.42 -48.58
CA LEU A 654 -16.98 -0.96 -48.84
C LEU A 654 -17.26 0.26 -47.92
N LEU A 655 -18.02 1.23 -48.43
CA LEU A 655 -18.10 2.60 -47.91
C LEU A 655 -19.56 3.04 -47.66
N VAL A 656 -19.75 3.86 -46.62
CA VAL A 656 -20.60 5.08 -46.56
C VAL A 656 -22.11 4.97 -46.87
N SER A 657 -22.94 5.42 -45.92
CA SER A 657 -23.94 6.48 -46.18
C SER A 657 -24.43 7.16 -44.90
N LEU A 658 -24.27 8.49 -44.83
CA LEU A 658 -25.10 9.42 -44.04
C LEU A 658 -26.11 10.05 -45.02
N ASP A 659 -27.37 10.30 -44.62
CA ASP A 659 -27.89 11.67 -44.45
C ASP A 659 -29.40 11.78 -44.07
N GLN A 660 -29.68 12.81 -43.25
CA GLN A 660 -30.85 13.72 -43.19
C GLN A 660 -32.32 13.24 -43.31
N THR A 661 -33.17 13.67 -42.36
CA THR A 661 -34.20 14.73 -42.59
C THR A 661 -34.89 15.24 -41.30
N GLU A 662 -35.06 16.57 -41.21
CA GLU A 662 -35.91 17.35 -40.27
C GLU A 662 -37.41 17.41 -40.76
N PRO A 663 -38.43 18.08 -40.12
CA PRO A 663 -38.37 19.19 -39.15
C PRO A 663 -39.47 19.37 -38.04
N ALA A 664 -39.14 20.25 -37.08
CA ALA A 664 -39.90 21.31 -36.36
C ALA A 664 -41.44 21.32 -36.09
N ALA A 665 -41.77 21.87 -34.90
CA ALA A 665 -42.74 22.99 -34.62
C ALA A 665 -43.97 22.75 -33.69
N ALA A 666 -43.86 23.30 -32.46
CA ALA A 666 -44.82 24.11 -31.66
C ALA A 666 -46.36 23.83 -31.62
N HIS A 667 -46.95 23.85 -30.41
CA HIS A 667 -47.91 24.87 -29.92
C HIS A 667 -48.34 24.65 -28.45
N ALA A 668 -49.05 25.62 -27.85
CA ALA A 668 -49.38 25.66 -26.41
C ALA A 668 -50.89 25.83 -26.11
N GLN A 669 -51.23 25.68 -24.82
CA GLN A 669 -52.41 26.19 -24.09
C GLN A 669 -53.79 25.48 -24.16
N GLN A 670 -54.26 25.15 -22.93
CA GLN A 670 -55.63 25.29 -22.38
C GLN A 670 -56.84 24.58 -22.99
N THR A 671 -57.60 23.87 -22.14
CA THR A 671 -58.95 24.31 -21.67
C THR A 671 -59.49 23.45 -20.52
N ASN A 672 -60.09 24.10 -19.51
CA ASN A 672 -61.05 23.47 -18.58
C ASN A 672 -62.45 23.49 -19.19
N LEU A 673 -63.37 22.63 -18.75
CA LEU A 673 -64.77 23.00 -18.46
C LEU A 673 -65.52 21.89 -17.68
N VAL A 674 -66.46 22.28 -16.82
CA VAL A 674 -67.31 21.44 -15.96
C VAL A 674 -68.77 21.89 -16.11
N ILE A 675 -69.68 20.96 -16.47
CA ILE A 675 -71.16 21.05 -16.57
C ILE A 675 -71.67 19.58 -16.57
N ASP A 676 -72.75 19.13 -15.92
CA ASP A 676 -73.54 19.57 -14.74
C ASP A 676 -74.35 18.35 -14.21
N ASP A 677 -74.88 18.43 -12.98
CA ASP A 677 -75.71 17.42 -12.30
C ASP A 677 -77.22 17.68 -12.54
N ILE A 678 -78.05 16.72 -12.99
CA ILE A 678 -79.53 16.75 -12.79
C ILE A 678 -80.30 15.45 -13.22
N PHE A 679 -81.09 14.88 -12.28
CA PHE A 679 -82.17 13.84 -12.37
C PHE A 679 -81.96 12.58 -13.28
N GLY A 680 -82.25 11.34 -12.87
CA GLY A 680 -82.85 10.76 -11.65
C GLY A 680 -83.54 9.42 -11.97
N LEU A 681 -83.68 8.51 -10.98
CA LEU A 681 -84.23 7.12 -11.08
C LEU A 681 -83.29 6.09 -11.76
N GLY A 682 -82.92 4.93 -11.17
CA GLY A 682 -83.11 4.42 -9.81
C GLY A 682 -83.23 2.88 -9.78
N LEU A 683 -82.30 2.17 -9.13
CA LEU A 683 -82.46 0.80 -8.57
C LEU A 683 -81.13 0.28 -7.97
N SER A 684 -81.06 0.15 -6.64
CA SER A 684 -80.49 -1.00 -5.87
C SER A 684 -80.03 -0.58 -4.47
N SER A 685 -80.42 -1.39 -3.48
CA SER A 685 -80.05 -1.30 -2.07
C SER A 685 -80.17 -2.73 -1.48
N PRO A 686 -79.40 -3.13 -0.45
CA PRO A 686 -79.41 -2.43 0.82
C PRO A 686 -78.05 -2.06 1.45
N SER A 687 -78.14 -0.92 2.13
CA SER A 687 -77.50 -0.42 3.37
C SER A 687 -76.73 -1.36 4.32
N PRO A 688 -75.90 -0.79 5.25
CA PRO A 688 -74.75 -1.46 5.85
C PRO A 688 -74.86 -1.72 7.37
N SER A 689 -73.77 -2.20 7.97
CA SER A 689 -73.49 -2.12 9.42
C SER A 689 -72.00 -1.80 9.66
N PRO A 690 -71.59 -1.27 10.84
CA PRO A 690 -70.45 -0.36 10.95
C PRO A 690 -69.07 -1.00 11.19
N SER A 691 -68.04 -0.17 11.02
CA SER A 691 -66.61 -0.49 11.02
C SER A 691 -65.97 -0.72 12.40
N PRO A 692 -64.81 -1.41 12.44
CA PRO A 692 -63.70 -1.09 13.33
C PRO A 692 -62.64 -0.18 12.64
N SER A 693 -61.82 0.48 13.47
CA SER A 693 -60.86 1.55 13.14
C SER A 693 -59.63 1.13 12.30
N PRO A 694 -58.94 2.09 11.63
CA PRO A 694 -57.69 1.83 10.92
C PRO A 694 -56.53 1.45 11.87
N SER A 695 -55.59 0.67 11.35
CA SER A 695 -54.33 0.28 12.00
C SER A 695 -53.32 1.44 12.11
N PRO A 696 -52.40 1.42 13.08
CA PRO A 696 -51.48 2.52 13.35
C PRO A 696 -50.39 2.66 12.28
N LEU A 697 -50.03 3.91 11.96
CA LEU A 697 -48.89 4.26 11.12
C LEU A 697 -47.57 3.96 11.85
N LEU A 698 -46.79 3.01 11.32
CA LEU A 698 -45.45 2.71 11.82
C LEU A 698 -44.50 3.89 11.51
N LYS A 699 -43.98 4.56 12.55
CA LYS A 699 -42.93 5.58 12.40
C LYS A 699 -41.55 4.96 12.56
N LEU A 700 -40.66 5.22 11.60
CA LEU A 700 -39.26 4.79 11.63
C LEU A 700 -38.35 5.89 12.18
N ASN A 701 -37.25 5.50 12.80
CA ASN A 701 -36.23 6.42 13.32
C ASN A 701 -35.29 6.88 12.18
N ALA A 702 -35.28 8.19 11.89
CA ALA A 702 -34.45 8.80 10.85
C ALA A 702 -32.92 8.82 11.15
N LYS A 703 -32.49 8.40 12.35
CA LYS A 703 -31.08 8.25 12.75
C LYS A 703 -30.80 6.85 13.31
N ALA A 704 -31.32 5.81 12.66
CA ALA A 704 -31.04 4.43 13.06
C ALA A 704 -29.54 4.11 12.86
N VAL A 705 -28.89 3.58 13.90
CA VAL A 705 -27.49 3.14 13.85
C VAL A 705 -27.43 1.69 14.33
N LEU A 706 -26.74 0.84 13.55
CA LEU A 706 -26.52 -0.56 13.86
C LEU A 706 -25.14 -0.98 13.33
N ASP A 707 -24.32 -1.55 14.21
CA ASP A 707 -22.98 -2.03 13.86
C ASP A 707 -23.03 -3.34 13.05
N PRO A 708 -22.19 -3.53 12.01
CA PRO A 708 -22.18 -4.75 11.20
C PRO A 708 -22.02 -6.06 11.97
N THR A 709 -21.26 -6.08 13.07
CA THR A 709 -21.13 -7.29 13.90
C THR A 709 -22.44 -7.62 14.61
N SER A 710 -23.13 -6.59 15.11
CA SER A 710 -24.45 -6.70 15.75
C SER A 710 -25.54 -7.11 14.76
N PHE A 711 -25.49 -6.61 13.52
CA PHE A 711 -26.38 -7.06 12.44
C PHE A 711 -26.18 -8.55 12.15
N GLN A 712 -24.93 -9.01 12.00
CA GLN A 712 -24.64 -10.42 11.68
C GLN A 712 -25.07 -11.37 12.81
N GLN A 713 -24.89 -10.99 14.07
CA GLN A 713 -25.37 -11.75 15.22
C GLN A 713 -26.90 -11.83 15.25
N LYS A 714 -27.61 -10.70 15.16
CA LYS A 714 -29.08 -10.65 15.14
C LYS A 714 -29.67 -11.38 13.93
N TRP A 715 -29.04 -11.29 12.76
CA TRP A 715 -29.45 -12.01 11.55
C TRP A 715 -29.35 -13.53 11.69
N ARG A 716 -28.39 -14.06 12.47
CA ARG A 716 -28.29 -15.50 12.77
C ARG A 716 -29.30 -15.96 13.81
N GLN A 717 -29.67 -15.11 14.76
CA GLN A 717 -30.57 -15.45 15.88
C GLN A 717 -32.06 -15.37 15.53
N LEU A 718 -32.47 -14.38 14.72
CA LEU A 718 -33.89 -14.16 14.41
C LEU A 718 -34.42 -15.13 13.34
N PRO A 719 -35.67 -15.65 13.47
CA PRO A 719 -36.34 -16.38 12.39
C PRO A 719 -36.69 -15.46 11.21
N VAL A 720 -37.06 -16.05 10.07
CA VAL A 720 -37.59 -15.28 8.93
C VAL A 720 -39.08 -15.03 9.15
N SER A 721 -39.43 -13.78 9.47
CA SER A 721 -40.81 -13.36 9.77
C SER A 721 -41.66 -13.24 8.49
N THR A 722 -41.04 -12.89 7.36
CA THR A 722 -41.73 -12.76 6.06
C THR A 722 -40.73 -13.00 4.92
N SER A 723 -41.14 -13.76 3.90
CA SER A 723 -40.38 -13.99 2.67
C SER A 723 -41.30 -13.74 1.47
N GLN A 724 -40.84 -12.96 0.49
CA GLN A 724 -41.63 -12.51 -0.65
C GLN A 724 -40.79 -12.54 -1.93
N GLU A 725 -41.46 -12.74 -3.06
CA GLU A 725 -40.90 -12.57 -4.41
C GLU A 725 -41.76 -11.57 -5.18
N GLY A 726 -41.12 -10.57 -5.79
CA GLY A 726 -41.77 -9.52 -6.60
C GLY A 726 -41.15 -9.40 -7.99
N LEU A 727 -41.88 -8.75 -8.91
CA LEU A 727 -41.44 -8.52 -10.28
C LEU A 727 -41.00 -7.07 -10.48
N ILE A 728 -39.90 -6.86 -11.21
CA ILE A 728 -39.36 -5.52 -11.43
C ILE A 728 -39.94 -4.96 -12.73
N SER A 729 -40.53 -3.76 -12.68
CA SER A 729 -40.99 -3.10 -13.90
C SER A 729 -39.83 -2.76 -14.82
N PRO A 730 -40.03 -2.67 -16.15
CA PRO A 730 -38.95 -2.28 -17.07
C PRO A 730 -38.39 -0.88 -16.79
N GLN A 731 -39.15 0.01 -16.15
CA GLN A 731 -38.66 1.32 -15.68
C GLN A 731 -37.71 1.17 -14.47
N GLY A 732 -38.05 0.32 -13.50
CA GLY A 732 -37.18 0.00 -12.37
C GLY A 732 -35.87 -0.67 -12.80
N VAL A 733 -35.92 -1.59 -13.79
CA VAL A 733 -34.72 -2.21 -14.37
C VAL A 733 -33.82 -1.16 -15.04
N ALA A 734 -34.39 -0.19 -15.77
CA ALA A 734 -33.63 0.90 -16.39
C ALA A 734 -33.02 1.89 -15.37
N ALA A 735 -33.70 2.13 -14.23
CA ALA A 735 -33.17 2.94 -13.14
C ALA A 735 -32.05 2.24 -12.33
N MET A 736 -32.01 0.90 -12.35
CA MET A 736 -30.99 0.07 -11.67
C MET A 736 -29.69 -0.11 -12.48
N THR A 737 -29.11 0.99 -12.95
CA THR A 737 -27.72 0.99 -13.48
C THR A 737 -26.67 0.74 -12.41
N SER A 738 -26.97 1.06 -11.14
CA SER A 738 -26.10 0.76 -10.01
C SER A 738 -26.90 0.41 -8.74
N ALA A 739 -26.30 -0.37 -7.84
CA ALA A 739 -26.85 -0.65 -6.52
C ALA A 739 -27.09 0.63 -5.68
N GLN A 740 -26.32 1.70 -5.93
CA GLN A 740 -26.43 2.94 -5.15
C GLN A 740 -27.74 3.69 -5.39
N THR A 741 -28.35 3.57 -6.57
CA THR A 741 -29.61 4.26 -6.91
C THR A 741 -30.74 3.81 -5.97
N LEU A 742 -30.90 2.49 -5.78
CA LEU A 742 -31.88 1.92 -4.86
C LEU A 742 -31.54 2.21 -3.39
N VAL A 743 -30.25 2.23 -3.02
CA VAL A 743 -29.84 2.59 -1.65
C VAL A 743 -30.22 4.03 -1.30
N ARG A 744 -30.03 4.99 -2.21
CA ARG A 744 -30.44 6.39 -1.99
C ARG A 744 -31.96 6.54 -1.88
N HIS A 745 -32.72 5.82 -2.70
CA HIS A 745 -34.19 5.78 -2.62
C HIS A 745 -34.66 5.26 -1.25
N MET A 746 -34.13 4.12 -0.80
CA MET A 746 -34.47 3.54 0.50
C MET A 746 -34.11 4.44 1.70
N GLN A 747 -33.00 5.17 1.63
CA GLN A 747 -32.63 6.16 2.64
C GLN A 747 -33.67 7.27 2.78
N GLY A 748 -34.35 7.65 1.69
CA GLY A 748 -35.48 8.59 1.70
C GLY A 748 -36.67 8.12 2.56
N HIS A 749 -36.86 6.81 2.68
CA HIS A 749 -37.88 6.17 3.52
C HIS A 749 -37.37 5.76 4.92
N HIS A 750 -36.22 6.29 5.36
CA HIS A 750 -35.55 5.94 6.63
C HIS A 750 -35.15 4.46 6.76
N ILE A 751 -34.82 3.82 5.63
CA ILE A 751 -34.29 2.46 5.55
C ILE A 751 -32.81 2.54 5.15
N HIS A 752 -31.92 2.09 6.04
CA HIS A 752 -30.47 2.25 5.87
C HIS A 752 -29.85 0.96 5.32
N CYS A 753 -28.97 1.08 4.32
CA CYS A 753 -28.19 -0.06 3.82
C CYS A 753 -26.94 -0.27 4.70
N ILE A 754 -26.69 -1.51 5.13
CA ILE A 754 -25.49 -1.87 5.91
C ILE A 754 -24.42 -2.55 5.06
N ALA A 755 -24.82 -3.28 4.01
CA ALA A 755 -23.91 -3.92 3.08
C ALA A 755 -24.58 -4.11 1.71
N SER A 756 -23.85 -3.77 0.65
CA SER A 756 -24.22 -3.99 -0.74
C SER A 756 -23.16 -4.82 -1.44
N GLY A 757 -23.55 -5.94 -2.05
CA GLY A 757 -22.69 -6.81 -2.84
C GLY A 757 -23.32 -7.22 -4.16
N GLY A 758 -22.52 -7.83 -5.03
CA GLY A 758 -22.93 -8.24 -6.37
C GLY A 758 -22.67 -7.18 -7.45
N GLN A 759 -22.65 -7.64 -8.69
CA GLN A 759 -22.48 -6.85 -9.91
C GLN A 759 -23.63 -7.18 -10.86
N ALA A 760 -24.01 -6.25 -11.74
CA ALA A 760 -25.07 -6.49 -12.72
C ALA A 760 -24.79 -7.79 -13.51
N PRO A 761 -25.76 -8.71 -13.64
CA PRO A 761 -27.19 -8.53 -13.38
C PRO A 761 -27.68 -8.88 -11.95
N ASN A 762 -26.81 -9.31 -11.02
CA ASN A 762 -27.22 -9.79 -9.69
C ASN A 762 -26.75 -8.86 -8.56
N PHE A 763 -27.69 -8.23 -7.86
CA PHE A 763 -27.44 -7.41 -6.68
C PHE A 763 -27.94 -8.09 -5.40
N LYS A 764 -27.18 -7.98 -4.32
CA LYS A 764 -27.53 -8.45 -2.99
C LYS A 764 -27.33 -7.34 -1.96
N LEU A 765 -28.42 -6.92 -1.35
CA LEU A 765 -28.49 -5.74 -0.48
C LEU A 765 -29.01 -6.15 0.90
N PHE A 766 -28.35 -5.64 1.94
CA PHE A 766 -28.79 -5.79 3.32
C PHE A 766 -29.20 -4.43 3.88
N PHE A 767 -30.44 -4.34 4.32
CA PHE A 767 -31.01 -3.12 4.90
C PHE A 767 -31.39 -3.34 6.37
N PHE A 768 -31.44 -2.24 7.13
CA PHE A 768 -32.00 -2.20 8.47
C PHE A 768 -32.81 -0.93 8.70
N ALA A 769 -33.76 -1.00 9.62
CA ALA A 769 -34.52 0.13 10.14
C ALA A 769 -34.82 -0.06 11.63
N GLN A 770 -35.19 1.02 12.32
CA GLN A 770 -35.60 1.00 13.73
C GLN A 770 -36.96 1.67 13.91
N LYS A 771 -37.81 1.11 14.76
CA LYS A 771 -39.07 1.72 15.20
C LYS A 771 -38.75 2.98 16.04
N ALA A 772 -39.56 4.04 15.90
CA ALA A 772 -39.26 5.32 16.53
C ALA A 772 -39.60 5.40 18.04
N GLU A 773 -40.54 4.57 18.51
CA GLU A 773 -41.07 4.60 19.88
C GLU A 773 -40.38 3.58 20.81
N GLU A 774 -39.85 2.48 20.24
CA GLU A 774 -39.09 1.44 20.93
C GLU A 774 -37.96 0.96 19.99
N PRO A 775 -36.75 0.64 20.47
CA PRO A 775 -35.60 0.31 19.62
C PRO A 775 -35.65 -1.15 19.08
N SER A 776 -36.77 -1.55 18.50
CA SER A 776 -36.91 -2.81 17.75
C SER A 776 -36.25 -2.67 16.38
N ASN A 777 -35.31 -3.56 16.07
CA ASN A 777 -34.67 -3.62 14.76
C ASN A 777 -35.51 -4.42 13.75
N PHE A 778 -35.64 -3.87 12.54
CA PHE A 778 -36.07 -4.58 11.34
C PHE A 778 -34.84 -4.84 10.47
N LEU A 779 -34.63 -6.07 10.01
CA LEU A 779 -33.51 -6.47 9.15
C LEU A 779 -34.06 -7.04 7.84
N VAL A 780 -33.45 -6.68 6.70
CA VAL A 780 -33.91 -7.15 5.38
C VAL A 780 -32.73 -7.63 4.52
N GLU A 781 -32.89 -8.81 3.91
CA GLU A 781 -32.08 -9.28 2.78
C GLU A 781 -32.91 -9.10 1.50
N CYS A 782 -32.39 -8.34 0.54
CA CYS A 782 -32.99 -8.13 -0.77
C CYS A 782 -32.02 -8.62 -1.85
N VAL A 783 -32.45 -9.58 -2.66
CA VAL A 783 -31.69 -10.14 -3.79
C VAL A 783 -32.43 -9.80 -5.07
N ILE A 784 -31.78 -9.01 -5.94
CA ILE A 784 -32.34 -8.52 -7.19
C ILE A 784 -31.58 -9.15 -8.35
N ASN A 785 -32.31 -9.75 -9.29
CA ASN A 785 -31.77 -10.29 -10.52
C ASN A 785 -32.40 -9.52 -11.71
N LEU A 786 -31.60 -8.68 -12.35
CA LEU A 786 -32.02 -7.83 -13.47
C LEU A 786 -32.32 -8.61 -14.75
N SER A 787 -31.64 -9.73 -15.01
CA SER A 787 -31.85 -10.51 -16.24
C SER A 787 -33.15 -11.31 -16.24
N THR A 788 -33.70 -11.61 -15.05
CA THR A 788 -35.01 -12.27 -14.87
C THR A 788 -36.10 -11.30 -14.38
N ALA A 789 -35.75 -10.04 -14.11
CA ALA A 789 -36.61 -9.02 -13.52
C ALA A 789 -37.33 -9.49 -12.23
N LYS A 790 -36.60 -10.20 -11.36
CA LYS A 790 -37.12 -10.73 -10.08
C LYS A 790 -36.38 -10.15 -8.89
N ALA A 791 -37.13 -9.87 -7.82
CA ALA A 791 -36.61 -9.50 -6.51
C ALA A 791 -37.09 -10.50 -5.45
N GLN A 792 -36.16 -11.09 -4.70
CA GLN A 792 -36.46 -11.90 -3.50
C GLN A 792 -36.16 -11.08 -2.25
N ILE A 793 -37.11 -11.02 -1.33
CA ILE A 793 -37.04 -10.20 -0.12
C ILE A 793 -37.29 -11.09 1.10
N LYS A 794 -36.38 -11.05 2.08
CA LYS A 794 -36.57 -11.72 3.38
C LYS A 794 -36.44 -10.71 4.50
N ILE A 795 -37.48 -10.61 5.33
CA ILE A 795 -37.57 -9.69 6.45
C ILE A 795 -37.48 -10.50 7.75
N LYS A 796 -36.63 -10.04 8.67
CA LYS A 796 -36.51 -10.53 10.05
C LYS A 796 -36.78 -9.38 11.00
N VAL A 797 -37.62 -9.63 12.02
CA VAL A 797 -38.09 -8.58 12.95
C VAL A 797 -37.99 -9.07 14.39
N GLU A 798 -37.66 -8.16 15.31
CA GLU A 798 -37.61 -8.45 16.75
C GLU A 798 -39.00 -8.42 17.43
N ASP A 799 -39.94 -7.62 16.91
CA ASP A 799 -41.35 -7.54 17.31
C ASP A 799 -42.25 -8.10 16.19
N GLU A 800 -42.78 -9.32 16.37
CA GLU A 800 -43.62 -9.98 15.37
C GLU A 800 -44.90 -9.17 15.03
N ASN A 801 -45.43 -8.38 15.98
CA ASN A 801 -46.64 -7.59 15.77
C ASN A 801 -46.41 -6.45 14.75
N ALA A 802 -45.18 -5.94 14.66
CA ALA A 802 -44.81 -4.89 13.71
C ALA A 802 -44.44 -5.44 12.31
N SER A 803 -44.30 -6.76 12.15
CA SER A 803 -43.79 -7.39 10.91
C SER A 803 -44.66 -7.09 9.69
N GLN A 804 -45.99 -7.14 9.81
CA GLN A 804 -46.90 -6.86 8.69
C GLN A 804 -46.89 -5.37 8.31
N ALA A 805 -46.87 -4.46 9.31
CA ALA A 805 -46.82 -3.03 9.08
C ALA A 805 -45.51 -2.59 8.40
N PHE A 806 -44.38 -3.14 8.83
CA PHE A 806 -43.08 -2.86 8.20
C PHE A 806 -42.99 -3.46 6.79
N SER A 807 -43.51 -4.67 6.57
CA SER A 807 -43.56 -5.30 5.25
C SER A 807 -44.33 -4.44 4.24
N ASN A 808 -45.50 -3.92 4.61
CA ASN A 808 -46.29 -3.04 3.75
C ASN A 808 -45.57 -1.71 3.45
N LEU A 809 -44.87 -1.13 4.43
CA LEU A 809 -44.07 0.09 4.25
C LEU A 809 -42.89 -0.16 3.29
N PHE A 810 -42.18 -1.28 3.46
CA PHE A 810 -41.07 -1.67 2.59
C PHE A 810 -41.54 -1.96 1.15
N GLN A 811 -42.72 -2.59 0.99
CA GLN A 811 -43.35 -2.74 -0.31
C GLN A 811 -43.74 -1.40 -0.95
N SER A 812 -44.32 -0.46 -0.18
CA SER A 812 -44.65 0.88 -0.70
C SER A 812 -43.41 1.58 -1.25
N ALA A 813 -42.32 1.63 -0.47
CA ALA A 813 -41.05 2.21 -0.89
C ALA A 813 -40.49 1.54 -2.17
N LEU A 814 -40.62 0.22 -2.30
CA LEU A 814 -40.21 -0.50 -3.51
C LEU A 814 -41.14 -0.26 -4.71
N SER A 815 -42.43 -0.05 -4.49
CA SER A 815 -43.40 0.26 -5.55
C SER A 815 -43.19 1.66 -6.13
N GLU A 816 -42.81 2.62 -5.30
CA GLU A 816 -42.39 3.96 -5.73
C GLU A 816 -41.10 3.93 -6.56
N PHE A 817 -40.25 2.93 -6.37
CA PHE A 817 -39.07 2.65 -7.20
C PHE A 817 -39.38 1.81 -8.46
N GLY A 818 -40.62 1.35 -8.63
CA GLY A 818 -41.06 0.56 -9.78
C GLY A 818 -40.88 -0.96 -9.65
N MET A 819 -40.95 -1.53 -8.44
CA MET A 819 -41.10 -2.99 -8.25
C MET A 819 -42.56 -3.32 -7.86
N VAL A 820 -43.15 -4.34 -8.48
CA VAL A 820 -44.57 -4.71 -8.41
C VAL A 820 -44.76 -6.07 -7.74
#